data_AF-A0A3L7QEH1-F1
#
_entry.id   AF-A0A3L7QEH1-F1
#
_cell.length_a   1.000
_cell.length_b   1.000
_cell.length_c   1.000
_cell.angle_alpha   90.00
_cell.angle_beta   90.00
_cell.angle_gamma   90.00
#
_symmetry.space_group_name_H-M   'P 1'
#
loop_
_entity.id
_entity.type
_entity.pdbx_description
1 polymer ?
#
loop_
_entity_poly.entity_id
_entity_poly.type
_entity_poly.pdbx_seq_one_letter_code
_entity_poly.pdbx_strand_id
1 'polypeptide(L)'
;MSDSGGVDYSLTRVVRTMGLLQPCSSHLLSRSMSRRLNALLALLLSVAVTPAWALAADWPFWRGPNMDGISPETNLPDSWDPEAEGEAGNILWRVPANCRSTPILMNNRLYYSARDKEEVPSEEGEKVVCLDARTGKLLWETRFSVYLSDVPVERVGWSSVCGDRETGDVYALGVCGLFQCLDGRTGEVKWSHSMHEEYGLLSTYGGRTNFPIVHEDRVIISAVFVNYADYAQPTHRFMAFDKRNGLPVWFAGTRVRPNDTTYSSPVLATINGEIQMIFGSGDGALWAFQPRTGKPLWNYYCSIHGLNHTPLVHNGKIYSGVGEELMDDKGLADNRTGALYALDPSKAKPGDLDLKKAGGELWKQYEWTVSRSSPVMINNRLYVATDNGKLHVVNPETGELLSQKPLGRMMRASLLYADGKIWANEANGNCYVLKPTDDGVEVLHKLKLPTGEDCHGSPIAANGCVYIPTTAAIYCVGKKDNEAYAEAPASLLEETPRDEDNTPAQLQMVPCEALVRPDSRQPFQFRLYNAKGQYIRLATAEEIQLELTGPGELTDDRSYEVKLQDPSAKPAEGTKPTGIALNQHAMAVITAKFGELTSRARVRVVPDLSWSFDFNSGKVPPTWVGAAYRHIIIDWDLLTKLRETDPQAAWLYIFLHSGLTNAPPAPKGALAGPVTLTLDDSTPLQRWTELLRFLNLANSELKPKTREEAEAKLGPSLKLLLDEKVLGTAEWTTWDRLTGEGDTKVAEPRLVVTKGDRAAPANGVMCKITTIPKGQRSQAWFGHTDFSNYTIQSDVLAFEKDGKLPDIGLTNQRYSLVLMGANQQIQIRTWAAQLTRLEIKTPFTVESNVWYQMKFQVSIEDREDKKIAVLKGKVWKKDADEPAEWTVTGEDHAANLMGSPGLFADAKNAEVFYDNLTVMPNP
;
A
#
# COMPACT_ATOMS: atom_id res chain seq x y z
N MET A 1 64.45 -21.31 3.08
CA MET A 1 63.63 -22.14 2.17
C MET A 1 62.20 -21.70 2.39
N SER A 2 61.72 -20.90 1.43
CA SER A 2 60.38 -20.31 1.22
C SER A 2 59.57 -19.85 2.44
N ASP A 3 59.80 -18.58 2.76
CA ASP A 3 59.09 -17.62 3.65
C ASP A 3 57.57 -17.58 3.42
N SER A 4 56.64 -17.52 4.39
CA SER A 4 56.42 -16.70 5.59
C SER A 4 55.82 -15.30 5.34
N GLY A 5 54.65 -15.02 5.95
CA GLY A 5 54.26 -13.69 6.45
C GLY A 5 53.04 -13.03 5.78
N GLY A 6 51.94 -12.91 6.53
CA GLY A 6 50.74 -12.15 6.15
C GLY A 6 50.85 -10.65 6.42
N VAL A 7 49.85 -9.88 5.96
CA VAL A 7 49.64 -8.47 6.36
C VAL A 7 48.14 -8.12 6.40
N ASP A 8 47.85 -7.36 7.45
CA ASP A 8 46.65 -6.73 7.98
C ASP A 8 46.12 -5.55 7.14
N TYR A 9 44.81 -5.25 7.19
CA TYR A 9 44.21 -4.08 6.54
C TYR A 9 43.61 -3.13 7.59
N SER A 10 44.36 -2.07 7.91
CA SER A 10 43.86 -0.89 8.62
C SER A 10 43.83 0.32 7.68
N LEU A 11 42.67 0.94 7.49
CA LEU A 11 42.51 2.21 6.74
C LEU A 11 42.14 3.34 7.71
N THR A 12 43.07 4.26 7.91
CA THR A 12 42.89 5.49 8.68
C THR A 12 42.61 6.68 7.74
N ARG A 13 41.61 7.48 8.11
CA ARG A 13 41.30 8.82 7.58
C ARG A 13 42.51 9.76 7.56
N VAL A 14 42.62 10.59 6.52
CA VAL A 14 43.23 11.92 6.63
C VAL A 14 42.40 12.97 5.88
N VAL A 15 41.99 13.97 6.66
CA VAL A 15 41.37 15.24 6.29
C VAL A 15 42.43 16.18 5.70
N ARG A 16 42.08 17.00 4.70
CA ARG A 16 42.83 18.24 4.42
C ARG A 16 41.91 19.40 4.05
N THR A 17 42.09 20.48 4.80
CA THR A 17 41.41 21.77 4.75
C THR A 17 42.27 22.78 3.98
N MET A 18 41.56 23.72 3.32
CA MET A 18 41.91 25.13 3.10
C MET A 18 43.02 25.57 2.13
N GLY A 19 42.67 26.56 1.30
CA GLY A 19 43.62 27.47 0.66
C GLY A 19 43.09 28.23 -0.55
N LEU A 20 42.24 29.24 -0.34
CA LEU A 20 41.93 30.31 -1.30
C LEU A 20 43.20 31.12 -1.64
N LEU A 21 43.37 31.52 -2.90
CA LEU A 21 43.63 32.92 -3.33
C LEU A 21 43.72 33.04 -4.86
N GLN A 22 43.13 34.14 -5.34
CA GLN A 22 42.90 34.53 -6.73
C GLN A 22 44.02 35.49 -7.23
N PRO A 23 43.99 36.07 -8.46
CA PRO A 23 45.10 36.02 -9.42
C PRO A 23 45.67 37.41 -9.84
N CYS A 24 46.78 37.45 -10.60
CA CYS A 24 47.02 38.54 -11.56
C CYS A 24 48.17 38.29 -12.56
N SER A 25 47.80 38.37 -13.84
CA SER A 25 48.41 39.16 -14.94
C SER A 25 49.92 39.12 -15.24
N SER A 26 50.29 38.71 -16.46
CA SER A 26 50.68 39.62 -17.58
C SER A 26 51.31 38.89 -18.79
N HIS A 27 50.81 39.25 -20.00
CA HIS A 27 51.46 39.51 -21.32
C HIS A 27 52.86 38.92 -21.66
N LEU A 28 53.26 38.53 -22.89
CA LEU A 28 52.93 38.94 -24.27
C LEU A 28 53.77 38.12 -25.30
N LEU A 29 53.34 38.11 -26.60
CA LEU A 29 54.06 37.78 -27.87
C LEU A 29 54.18 36.26 -28.23
N SER A 30 53.98 35.76 -29.47
CA SER A 30 54.19 36.32 -30.81
C SER A 30 53.40 35.55 -31.90
N ARG A 31 53.27 36.19 -33.06
CA ARG A 31 52.50 35.94 -34.29
C ARG A 31 52.87 34.71 -35.15
N SER A 32 51.83 34.23 -35.83
CA SER A 32 51.75 33.86 -37.27
C SER A 32 51.76 32.37 -37.66
N MET A 33 50.94 32.06 -38.67
CA MET A 33 50.60 30.76 -39.28
C MET A 33 49.64 29.92 -38.43
N SER A 34 48.33 29.90 -38.67
CA SER A 34 47.74 29.08 -39.75
C SER A 34 46.24 29.42 -39.95
N ARG A 35 45.93 30.45 -40.74
CA ARG A 35 44.54 30.81 -41.14
C ARG A 35 43.91 29.83 -42.16
N ARG A 36 44.27 28.55 -42.15
CA ARG A 36 43.68 27.51 -43.03
C ARG A 36 43.32 26.20 -42.32
N LEU A 37 43.32 26.17 -40.98
CA LEU A 37 42.90 24.99 -40.21
C LEU A 37 41.60 25.18 -39.41
N ASN A 38 41.05 26.39 -39.36
CA ASN A 38 39.84 26.71 -38.56
C ASN A 38 38.52 26.68 -39.35
N ALA A 39 38.54 26.38 -40.66
CA ALA A 39 37.31 26.22 -41.45
C ALA A 39 36.85 24.75 -41.57
N LEU A 40 37.72 23.78 -41.23
CA LEU A 40 37.39 22.34 -41.21
C LEU A 40 37.09 21.81 -39.80
N LEU A 41 37.52 22.51 -38.74
CA LEU A 41 37.15 22.17 -37.35
C LEU A 41 35.81 22.78 -36.88
N ALA A 42 35.30 23.80 -37.59
CA ALA A 42 34.00 24.42 -37.30
C ALA A 42 32.82 23.72 -38.00
N LEU A 43 33.10 22.79 -38.93
CA LEU A 43 32.09 21.95 -39.60
C LEU A 43 32.00 20.53 -38.99
N LEU A 44 32.87 20.20 -38.03
CA LEU A 44 32.91 18.92 -37.30
C LEU A 44 32.36 19.04 -35.86
N LEU A 45 31.85 20.21 -35.46
CA LEU A 45 31.31 20.47 -34.12
C LEU A 45 29.82 20.86 -34.09
N SER A 46 29.07 20.58 -35.17
CA SER A 46 27.65 20.93 -35.28
C SER A 46 26.73 19.77 -35.68
N VAL A 47 27.12 18.52 -35.36
CA VAL A 47 26.23 17.35 -35.39
C VAL A 47 26.58 16.45 -34.21
N ALA A 48 26.46 16.98 -32.98
CA ALA A 48 26.08 16.12 -31.87
C ALA A 48 24.58 15.83 -32.06
N VAL A 49 24.25 14.98 -33.03
CA VAL A 49 22.99 14.25 -32.99
C VAL A 49 23.16 13.34 -31.79
N THR A 50 22.68 13.80 -30.62
CA THR A 50 22.17 12.85 -29.63
C THR A 50 21.31 11.89 -30.43
N PRO A 51 21.59 10.58 -30.47
CA PRO A 51 20.66 9.67 -31.11
C PRO A 51 19.33 9.97 -30.44
N ALA A 52 18.38 10.49 -31.21
CA ALA A 52 17.01 10.48 -30.78
C ALA A 52 16.73 8.98 -30.61
N TRP A 53 16.71 8.51 -29.36
CA TRP A 53 16.17 7.21 -29.05
C TRP A 53 14.78 7.28 -29.67
N ALA A 54 14.55 6.55 -30.76
CA ALA A 54 13.30 6.64 -31.48
C ALA A 54 12.21 6.23 -30.50
N LEU A 55 11.41 7.20 -30.05
CA LEU A 55 10.41 7.11 -28.97
C LEU A 55 9.18 6.27 -29.35
N ALA A 56 9.22 5.58 -30.47
CA ALA A 56 8.06 4.99 -31.06
C ALA A 56 7.99 3.49 -30.80
N ALA A 57 6.81 3.07 -30.33
CA ALA A 57 6.44 1.74 -29.85
C ALA A 57 6.63 1.45 -28.34
N ASP A 58 6.96 2.42 -27.49
CA ASP A 58 6.96 2.18 -26.03
C ASP A 58 5.54 1.96 -25.47
N TRP A 59 5.39 0.99 -24.57
CA TRP A 59 4.20 0.64 -23.80
C TRP A 59 4.53 0.61 -22.29
N PRO A 60 4.75 1.76 -21.63
CA PRO A 60 5.36 1.84 -20.29
C PRO A 60 4.38 1.58 -19.15
N PHE A 61 3.10 1.46 -19.44
CA PHE A 61 2.05 1.18 -18.47
C PHE A 61 1.21 0.03 -18.98
N TRP A 62 0.55 -0.72 -18.10
CA TRP A 62 -0.12 -1.97 -18.46
C TRP A 62 -1.20 -1.80 -19.55
N ARG A 63 -1.85 -0.63 -19.63
CA ARG A 63 -2.81 -0.27 -20.71
C ARG A 63 -2.24 0.64 -21.80
N GLY A 64 -0.91 0.75 -21.86
CA GLY A 64 -0.21 1.51 -22.89
C GLY A 64 -0.09 3.01 -22.59
N PRO A 65 0.49 3.77 -23.52
CA PRO A 65 0.77 5.21 -23.39
C PRO A 65 -0.42 6.04 -22.90
N ASN A 66 -1.62 5.75 -23.43
CA ASN A 66 -2.84 6.51 -23.19
C ASN A 66 -3.77 5.84 -22.17
N MET A 67 -3.32 4.73 -21.56
CA MET A 67 -4.05 3.99 -20.54
C MET A 67 -5.43 3.45 -20.98
N ASP A 68 -5.66 3.35 -22.28
CA ASP A 68 -6.93 2.99 -22.91
C ASP A 68 -6.93 1.57 -23.52
N GLY A 69 -5.78 0.89 -23.58
CA GLY A 69 -5.63 -0.44 -24.19
C GLY A 69 -5.62 -0.41 -25.71
N ILE A 70 -5.29 0.73 -26.33
CA ILE A 70 -5.19 0.89 -27.78
C ILE A 70 -3.73 1.03 -28.20
N SER A 71 -3.34 0.25 -29.21
CA SER A 71 -2.02 0.32 -29.85
C SER A 71 -2.12 0.81 -31.30
N PRO A 72 -1.23 1.70 -31.74
CA PRO A 72 -1.16 2.13 -33.14
C PRO A 72 -0.44 1.12 -34.05
N GLU A 73 0.05 0.00 -33.51
CA GLU A 73 0.72 -1.03 -34.29
C GLU A 73 -0.15 -1.55 -35.44
N THR A 74 0.52 -1.90 -36.54
CA THR A 74 -0.11 -2.36 -37.78
C THR A 74 0.50 -3.68 -38.27
N ASN A 75 -0.14 -4.29 -39.27
CA ASN A 75 0.35 -5.51 -39.92
C ASN A 75 0.53 -6.70 -38.94
N LEU A 76 -0.29 -6.73 -37.89
CA LEU A 76 -0.31 -7.80 -36.90
C LEU A 76 -0.99 -9.06 -37.49
N PRO A 77 -0.62 -10.29 -37.09
CA PRO A 77 -1.26 -11.51 -37.58
C PRO A 77 -2.77 -11.57 -37.26
N ASP A 78 -3.56 -12.18 -38.16
CA ASP A 78 -5.00 -12.40 -37.96
C ASP A 78 -5.31 -13.65 -37.12
N SER A 79 -4.33 -14.57 -37.02
CA SER A 79 -4.37 -15.82 -36.27
C SER A 79 -3.00 -16.08 -35.66
N TRP A 80 -2.88 -17.02 -34.74
CA TRP A 80 -1.59 -17.50 -34.22
C TRP A 80 -1.71 -18.93 -33.71
N ASP A 81 -0.59 -19.64 -33.65
CA ASP A 81 -0.54 -21.01 -33.12
C ASP A 81 0.65 -21.10 -32.17
N PRO A 82 0.45 -21.42 -30.87
CA PRO A 82 1.53 -21.50 -29.89
C PRO A 82 2.64 -22.50 -30.25
N GLU A 83 2.36 -23.45 -31.16
CA GLU A 83 3.33 -24.45 -31.62
C GLU A 83 3.99 -24.10 -32.97
N ALA A 84 3.53 -23.04 -33.65
CA ALA A 84 4.08 -22.61 -34.94
C ALA A 84 5.26 -21.64 -34.76
N GLU A 85 6.41 -22.17 -34.32
CA GLU A 85 7.70 -21.46 -34.29
C GLU A 85 8.43 -21.53 -35.66
N GLY A 86 9.35 -20.59 -35.92
CA GLY A 86 10.26 -20.64 -37.07
C GLY A 86 9.79 -19.94 -38.34
N GLU A 87 10.37 -20.28 -39.51
CA GLU A 87 10.26 -19.46 -40.74
C GLU A 87 8.84 -19.33 -41.33
N ALA A 88 7.95 -20.28 -41.05
CA ALA A 88 6.56 -20.27 -41.51
C ALA A 88 5.55 -19.88 -40.41
N GLY A 89 6.04 -19.65 -39.19
CA GLY A 89 5.26 -19.37 -38.00
C GLY A 89 5.16 -17.89 -37.67
N ASN A 90 4.23 -17.54 -36.79
CA ASN A 90 4.08 -16.18 -36.28
C ASN A 90 4.37 -16.06 -34.78
N ILE A 91 4.93 -17.12 -34.18
CA ILE A 91 5.61 -17.06 -32.90
C ILE A 91 7.06 -16.73 -33.18
N LEU A 92 7.46 -15.48 -32.91
CA LEU A 92 8.84 -15.04 -33.07
C LEU A 92 9.73 -15.62 -31.99
N TRP A 93 9.18 -15.73 -30.78
CA TRP A 93 9.79 -16.42 -29.65
C TRP A 93 8.72 -16.69 -28.57
N ARG A 94 9.00 -17.66 -27.70
CA ARG A 94 8.30 -17.87 -26.43
C ARG A 94 9.31 -18.11 -25.31
N VAL A 95 9.03 -17.61 -24.11
CA VAL A 95 9.87 -17.86 -22.93
C VAL A 95 9.03 -18.31 -21.74
N PRO A 96 9.50 -19.27 -20.93
CA PRO A 96 8.90 -19.56 -19.63
C PRO A 96 8.94 -18.32 -18.74
N ALA A 97 7.81 -17.98 -18.10
CA ALA A 97 7.68 -16.67 -17.45
C ALA A 97 7.13 -16.68 -16.02
N ASN A 98 6.42 -17.74 -15.58
CA ASN A 98 5.74 -17.76 -14.27
C ASN A 98 4.99 -16.45 -13.98
N CYS A 99 4.37 -15.89 -15.02
CA CYS A 99 3.94 -14.50 -15.06
C CYS A 99 2.42 -14.40 -14.91
N ARG A 100 1.96 -13.48 -14.08
CA ARG A 100 0.54 -13.11 -13.96
C ARG A 100 0.29 -11.64 -14.26
N SER A 101 1.36 -10.85 -14.33
CA SER A 101 1.31 -9.42 -14.57
C SER A 101 1.15 -9.14 -16.07
N THR A 102 0.67 -7.93 -16.37
CA THR A 102 0.74 -7.42 -17.74
C THR A 102 2.15 -6.88 -17.95
N PRO A 103 2.90 -7.33 -18.97
CA PRO A 103 4.22 -6.78 -19.24
C PRO A 103 4.12 -5.33 -19.69
N ILE A 104 5.22 -4.61 -19.58
CA ILE A 104 5.41 -3.30 -20.24
C ILE A 104 6.60 -3.40 -21.18
N LEU A 105 6.65 -2.50 -22.16
CA LEU A 105 7.77 -2.42 -23.09
C LEU A 105 8.31 -1.00 -23.13
N MET A 106 9.62 -0.84 -22.96
CA MET A 106 10.28 0.43 -23.23
C MET A 106 11.66 0.20 -23.80
N ASN A 107 12.09 1.02 -24.76
CA ASN A 107 13.45 0.97 -25.30
C ASN A 107 13.86 -0.44 -25.79
N ASN A 108 12.95 -1.11 -26.51
CA ASN A 108 13.12 -2.49 -27.00
C ASN A 108 13.35 -3.55 -25.90
N ARG A 109 12.90 -3.27 -24.67
CA ARG A 109 12.99 -4.18 -23.53
C ARG A 109 11.61 -4.45 -22.97
N LEU A 110 11.33 -5.73 -22.72
CA LEU A 110 10.08 -6.18 -22.12
C LEU A 110 10.32 -6.44 -20.63
N TYR A 111 9.47 -5.86 -19.78
CA TYR A 111 9.57 -5.97 -18.32
C TYR A 111 8.31 -6.56 -17.72
N TYR A 112 8.46 -7.45 -16.73
CA TYR A 112 7.33 -8.03 -15.99
C TYR A 112 7.74 -8.52 -14.60
N SER A 113 6.74 -8.70 -13.74
CA SER A 113 6.89 -9.31 -12.41
C SER A 113 6.47 -10.78 -12.43
N ALA A 114 7.23 -11.64 -11.77
CA ALA A 114 7.01 -13.09 -11.75
C ALA A 114 7.42 -13.74 -10.42
N ARG A 115 6.89 -14.95 -10.18
CA ARG A 115 7.36 -15.84 -9.11
C ARG A 115 8.77 -16.32 -9.45
N ASP A 116 9.64 -16.37 -8.44
CA ASP A 116 10.98 -16.90 -8.55
C ASP A 116 11.12 -18.24 -7.81
N LYS A 117 12.03 -19.10 -8.30
CA LYS A 117 12.48 -20.34 -7.64
C LYS A 117 11.37 -21.32 -7.22
N GLU A 118 10.33 -21.49 -8.04
CA GLU A 118 9.25 -22.45 -7.77
C GLU A 118 9.73 -23.89 -7.54
N GLU A 119 10.83 -24.27 -8.20
CA GLU A 119 11.44 -25.59 -8.09
C GLU A 119 12.26 -25.80 -6.81
N VAL A 120 12.60 -24.72 -6.08
CA VAL A 120 13.31 -24.75 -4.81
C VAL A 120 12.51 -23.99 -3.75
N PRO A 121 11.52 -24.64 -3.08
CA PRO A 121 10.61 -23.96 -2.16
C PRO A 121 11.30 -23.09 -1.12
N SER A 122 12.45 -23.53 -0.58
CA SER A 122 13.24 -22.79 0.42
C SER A 122 13.88 -21.50 -0.10
N GLU A 123 13.94 -21.30 -1.42
CA GLU A 123 14.45 -20.09 -2.07
C GLU A 123 13.35 -19.30 -2.79
N GLU A 124 12.08 -19.72 -2.68
CA GLU A 124 10.96 -19.04 -3.34
C GLU A 124 10.88 -17.56 -3.00
N GLY A 125 10.50 -16.78 -4.02
CA GLY A 125 10.37 -15.34 -3.91
C GLY A 125 9.67 -14.73 -5.10
N GLU A 126 9.97 -13.47 -5.33
CA GLU A 126 9.45 -12.69 -6.45
C GLU A 126 10.62 -12.01 -7.18
N LYS A 127 10.44 -11.78 -8.47
CA LYS A 127 11.44 -11.12 -9.30
C LYS A 127 10.81 -10.17 -10.32
N VAL A 128 11.60 -9.17 -10.71
CA VAL A 128 11.38 -8.37 -11.91
C VAL A 128 12.32 -8.88 -12.99
N VAL A 129 11.78 -9.14 -14.17
CA VAL A 129 12.52 -9.69 -15.32
C VAL A 129 12.59 -8.65 -16.43
N CYS A 130 13.73 -8.57 -17.11
CA CYS A 130 13.91 -7.82 -18.35
C CYS A 130 14.38 -8.73 -19.48
N LEU A 131 13.64 -8.72 -20.58
CA LEU A 131 13.98 -9.43 -21.82
C LEU A 131 14.27 -8.43 -22.94
N ASP A 132 15.11 -8.85 -23.88
CA ASP A 132 15.15 -8.20 -25.19
C ASP A 132 13.83 -8.48 -25.92
N ALA A 133 13.08 -7.43 -26.28
CA ALA A 133 11.74 -7.60 -26.82
C ALA A 133 11.70 -8.28 -28.20
N ARG A 134 12.79 -8.20 -28.97
CA ARG A 134 12.84 -8.80 -30.32
C ARG A 134 13.20 -10.27 -30.29
N THR A 135 14.04 -10.67 -29.34
CA THR A 135 14.62 -12.03 -29.30
C THR A 135 14.11 -12.88 -28.15
N GLY A 136 13.46 -12.28 -27.15
CA GLY A 136 13.06 -12.96 -25.91
C GLY A 136 14.24 -13.28 -24.99
N LYS A 137 15.47 -12.90 -25.35
CA LYS A 137 16.66 -13.20 -24.57
C LYS A 137 16.61 -12.49 -23.22
N LEU A 138 16.85 -13.23 -22.14
CA LEU A 138 17.02 -12.66 -20.80
C LEU A 138 18.19 -11.68 -20.77
N LEU A 139 17.92 -10.45 -20.28
CA LEU A 139 18.93 -9.42 -20.10
C LEU A 139 19.34 -9.29 -18.63
N TRP A 140 18.37 -9.22 -17.72
CA TRP A 140 18.61 -9.20 -16.28
C TRP A 140 17.37 -9.65 -15.50
N GLU A 141 17.58 -10.09 -14.26
CA GLU A 141 16.51 -10.35 -13.28
C GLU A 141 16.92 -9.77 -11.92
N THR A 142 15.99 -9.07 -11.26
CA THR A 142 16.17 -8.56 -9.90
C THR A 142 15.27 -9.35 -8.97
N ARG A 143 15.87 -10.10 -8.02
CA ARG A 143 15.20 -11.08 -7.17
C ARG A 143 15.09 -10.57 -5.74
N PHE A 144 14.01 -10.93 -5.06
CA PHE A 144 13.83 -10.65 -3.64
C PHE A 144 12.95 -11.70 -2.96
N SER A 145 13.26 -12.00 -1.69
CA SER A 145 12.45 -12.86 -0.85
C SER A 145 11.09 -12.20 -0.56
N VAL A 146 10.02 -12.99 -0.59
CA VAL A 146 8.73 -12.56 -0.06
C VAL A 146 8.71 -12.80 1.44
N TYR A 147 8.39 -11.76 2.21
CA TYR A 147 8.38 -11.78 3.66
C TYR A 147 7.13 -11.09 4.22
N LEU A 148 6.73 -11.46 5.45
CA LEU A 148 5.64 -10.86 6.22
C LEU A 148 4.28 -10.76 5.47
N SER A 149 4.12 -11.51 4.38
CA SER A 149 2.97 -11.41 3.48
C SER A 149 1.94 -12.50 3.76
N ASP A 150 0.66 -12.14 3.61
CA ASP A 150 -0.48 -13.06 3.64
C ASP A 150 -0.84 -13.58 2.24
N VAL A 151 -0.14 -13.12 1.21
CA VAL A 151 -0.39 -13.50 -0.19
C VAL A 151 0.12 -14.91 -0.44
N PRO A 152 -0.71 -15.87 -0.90
CA PRO A 152 -0.24 -17.20 -1.21
C PRO A 152 0.60 -17.21 -2.49
N VAL A 153 1.47 -18.20 -2.65
CA VAL A 153 2.47 -18.23 -3.71
C VAL A 153 1.88 -18.17 -5.11
N GLU A 154 0.69 -18.76 -5.31
CA GLU A 154 0.02 -18.77 -6.60
C GLU A 154 -0.40 -17.36 -7.02
N ARG A 155 -0.37 -16.37 -6.13
CA ARG A 155 -0.76 -14.97 -6.37
C ARG A 155 0.40 -13.99 -6.47
N VAL A 156 1.65 -14.46 -6.46
CA VAL A 156 2.84 -13.65 -6.75
C VAL A 156 2.79 -13.08 -8.17
N GLY A 157 3.37 -11.89 -8.38
CA GLY A 157 3.44 -11.25 -9.70
C GLY A 157 2.10 -10.69 -10.18
N TRP A 158 1.17 -10.36 -9.28
CA TRP A 158 -0.13 -9.76 -9.65
C TRP A 158 0.00 -8.29 -10.06
N SER A 159 0.92 -7.55 -9.44
CA SER A 159 1.18 -6.15 -9.80
C SER A 159 1.96 -6.06 -11.10
N SER A 160 1.48 -5.23 -12.03
CA SER A 160 2.25 -4.89 -13.23
C SER A 160 3.26 -3.79 -12.89
N VAL A 161 4.48 -3.91 -13.40
CA VAL A 161 5.48 -2.85 -13.29
C VAL A 161 5.06 -1.63 -14.12
N CYS A 162 5.61 -0.46 -13.80
CA CYS A 162 5.43 0.77 -14.59
C CYS A 162 6.80 1.32 -14.98
N GLY A 163 6.90 1.84 -16.20
CA GLY A 163 8.09 2.43 -16.75
C GLY A 163 8.01 3.94 -16.84
N ASP A 164 9.15 4.61 -16.70
CA ASP A 164 9.29 6.03 -17.02
C ASP A 164 10.09 6.19 -18.31
N ARG A 165 9.47 6.79 -19.33
CA ARG A 165 10.11 7.05 -20.63
C ARG A 165 11.23 8.07 -20.55
N GLU A 166 11.15 9.01 -19.59
CA GLU A 166 12.13 10.08 -19.46
C GLU A 166 13.47 9.53 -18.96
N THR A 167 13.45 8.70 -17.91
CA THR A 167 14.66 8.18 -17.29
C THR A 167 15.03 6.77 -17.74
N GLY A 168 14.08 6.02 -18.30
CA GLY A 168 14.21 4.59 -18.58
C GLY A 168 14.07 3.70 -17.34
N ASP A 169 13.63 4.23 -16.21
CA ASP A 169 13.48 3.49 -14.95
C ASP A 169 12.21 2.65 -14.90
N VAL A 170 12.24 1.58 -14.11
CA VAL A 170 11.12 0.65 -13.90
C VAL A 170 10.77 0.62 -12.42
N TYR A 171 9.49 0.81 -12.12
CA TYR A 171 8.94 0.80 -10.77
C TYR A 171 8.11 -0.45 -10.54
N ALA A 172 8.38 -1.13 -9.42
CA ALA A 172 7.73 -2.39 -9.06
C ALA A 172 7.24 -2.38 -7.62
N LEU A 173 6.01 -2.82 -7.39
CA LEU A 173 5.45 -3.07 -6.05
C LEU A 173 5.18 -4.58 -5.91
N GLY A 174 6.04 -5.26 -5.16
CA GLY A 174 5.91 -6.70 -4.89
C GLY A 174 4.83 -7.03 -3.87
N VAL A 175 4.45 -8.31 -3.78
CA VAL A 175 3.37 -8.80 -2.93
C VAL A 175 3.67 -8.75 -1.42
N CYS A 176 4.95 -8.61 -1.06
CA CYS A 176 5.41 -8.29 0.30
C CYS A 176 5.57 -6.78 0.54
N GLY A 177 4.93 -5.93 -0.27
CA GLY A 177 4.98 -4.48 -0.08
C GLY A 177 6.38 -3.89 -0.30
N LEU A 178 7.29 -4.59 -0.97
CA LEU A 178 8.57 -4.03 -1.38
C LEU A 178 8.34 -3.15 -2.62
N PHE A 179 8.50 -1.84 -2.46
CA PHE A 179 8.37 -0.87 -3.55
C PHE A 179 9.75 -0.43 -4.01
N GLN A 180 10.07 -0.56 -5.29
CA GLN A 180 11.42 -0.35 -5.81
C GLN A 180 11.42 0.52 -7.07
N CYS A 181 12.49 1.30 -7.23
CA CYS A 181 12.90 1.86 -8.50
C CYS A 181 14.14 1.11 -9.00
N LEU A 182 14.07 0.59 -10.22
CA LEU A 182 15.12 -0.16 -10.88
C LEU A 182 15.61 0.63 -12.09
N ASP A 183 16.92 0.65 -12.30
CA ASP A 183 17.50 1.06 -13.57
C ASP A 183 17.06 0.07 -14.67
N GLY A 184 16.24 0.51 -15.64
CA GLY A 184 15.67 -0.40 -16.64
C GLY A 184 16.70 -1.09 -17.54
N ARG A 185 17.92 -0.56 -17.64
CA ARG A 185 18.98 -1.15 -18.46
C ARG A 185 19.70 -2.29 -17.73
N THR A 186 19.90 -2.14 -16.42
CA THR A 186 20.79 -3.01 -15.62
C THR A 186 20.07 -3.85 -14.56
N GLY A 187 18.87 -3.44 -14.14
CA GLY A 187 18.14 -4.05 -13.03
C GLY A 187 18.60 -3.61 -11.65
N GLU A 188 19.58 -2.71 -11.56
CA GLU A 188 20.10 -2.20 -10.28
C GLU A 188 19.01 -1.42 -9.51
N VAL A 189 18.85 -1.71 -8.22
CA VAL A 189 17.93 -1.00 -7.35
C VAL A 189 18.49 0.39 -7.04
N LYS A 190 17.85 1.44 -7.54
CA LYS A 190 18.22 2.84 -7.24
C LYS A 190 17.77 3.27 -5.86
N TRP A 191 16.57 2.86 -5.48
CA TRP A 191 16.00 3.03 -4.14
C TRP A 191 14.87 2.03 -3.92
N SER A 192 14.55 1.76 -2.65
CA SER A 192 13.43 0.88 -2.28
C SER A 192 12.84 1.22 -0.92
N HIS A 193 11.56 0.92 -0.74
CA HIS A 193 10.84 1.04 0.53
C HIS A 193 10.17 -0.29 0.91
N SER A 194 10.23 -0.64 2.19
CA SER A 194 9.39 -1.69 2.77
C SER A 194 8.09 -1.06 3.26
N MET A 195 7.06 -1.08 2.41
CA MET A 195 5.81 -0.36 2.64
C MET A 195 5.04 -0.88 3.87
N HIS A 196 5.22 -2.14 4.24
CA HIS A 196 4.70 -2.70 5.49
C HIS A 196 5.31 -2.00 6.71
N GLU A 197 6.64 -2.01 6.77
CA GLU A 197 7.42 -1.58 7.94
C GLU A 197 7.43 -0.05 8.09
N GLU A 198 7.53 0.68 6.97
CA GLU A 198 7.65 2.13 6.98
C GLU A 198 6.30 2.84 7.06
N TYR A 199 5.28 2.32 6.38
CA TYR A 199 4.02 3.04 6.15
C TYR A 199 2.76 2.24 6.51
N GLY A 200 2.89 0.97 6.88
CA GLY A 200 1.76 0.15 7.34
C GLY A 200 0.87 -0.33 6.21
N LEU A 201 1.43 -0.56 5.02
CA LEU A 201 0.70 -1.21 3.93
C LEU A 201 0.14 -2.55 4.42
N LEU A 202 -1.13 -2.82 4.16
CA LEU A 202 -1.77 -4.07 4.58
C LEU A 202 -1.58 -5.14 3.50
N SER A 203 -0.87 -6.23 3.84
CA SER A 203 -0.93 -7.46 3.04
C SER A 203 -2.27 -8.16 3.26
N THR A 204 -2.82 -8.76 2.22
CA THR A 204 -4.05 -9.55 2.31
C THR A 204 -3.90 -10.80 1.45
N TYR A 205 -4.55 -11.89 1.84
CA TYR A 205 -4.64 -13.12 1.03
C TYR A 205 -5.06 -12.87 -0.42
N GLY A 206 -5.81 -11.77 -0.65
CA GLY A 206 -6.14 -11.22 -1.95
C GLY A 206 -4.97 -11.17 -2.92
N GLY A 207 -3.79 -10.68 -2.51
CA GLY A 207 -2.72 -10.27 -3.43
C GLY A 207 -3.00 -8.92 -4.10
N ARG A 208 -3.93 -8.13 -3.54
CA ARG A 208 -4.38 -6.83 -4.08
C ARG A 208 -3.35 -5.74 -3.84
N THR A 209 -2.29 -5.75 -4.64
CA THR A 209 -1.33 -4.65 -4.80
C THR A 209 -1.71 -3.85 -6.05
N ASN A 210 -1.82 -2.53 -5.92
CA ASN A 210 -2.10 -1.66 -7.06
C ASN A 210 -0.85 -1.49 -7.94
N PHE A 211 -1.04 -1.07 -9.19
CA PHE A 211 0.06 -0.87 -10.13
C PHE A 211 0.63 0.53 -9.92
N PRO A 212 1.97 0.69 -9.81
CA PRO A 212 2.58 2.02 -9.76
C PRO A 212 2.20 2.83 -11.00
N ILE A 213 2.07 4.15 -10.84
CA ILE A 213 1.83 5.08 -11.94
C ILE A 213 2.81 6.25 -11.88
N VAL A 214 3.40 6.59 -13.01
CA VAL A 214 4.32 7.73 -13.13
C VAL A 214 3.56 8.94 -13.68
N HIS A 215 3.73 10.10 -13.03
CA HIS A 215 3.30 11.40 -13.53
C HIS A 215 4.35 12.46 -13.19
N GLU A 216 5.02 13.00 -14.20
CA GLU A 216 6.11 13.98 -14.06
C GLU A 216 7.25 13.45 -13.13
N ASP A 217 7.59 14.18 -12.06
CA ASP A 217 8.60 13.82 -11.06
C ASP A 217 8.07 12.84 -9.99
N ARG A 218 6.86 12.29 -10.15
CA ARG A 218 6.20 11.45 -9.15
C ARG A 218 5.97 10.03 -9.65
N VAL A 219 6.15 9.07 -8.74
CA VAL A 219 5.59 7.72 -8.87
C VAL A 219 4.61 7.49 -7.71
N ILE A 220 3.43 6.98 -8.02
CA ILE A 220 2.31 6.89 -7.08
C ILE A 220 1.88 5.44 -6.95
N ILE A 221 1.67 4.98 -5.72
CA ILE A 221 1.09 3.66 -5.40
C ILE A 221 -0.08 3.81 -4.44
N SER A 222 -0.93 2.79 -4.38
CA SER A 222 -2.03 2.74 -3.42
C SER A 222 -2.20 1.37 -2.76
N ALA A 223 -2.74 1.41 -1.55
CA ALA A 223 -3.10 0.25 -0.77
C ALA A 223 -4.01 0.66 0.40
N VAL A 224 -4.53 -0.32 1.15
CA VAL A 224 -5.04 -0.04 2.49
C VAL A 224 -3.85 0.12 3.41
N PHE A 225 -3.73 1.28 4.04
CA PHE A 225 -2.67 1.58 5.00
C PHE A 225 -3.25 1.63 6.41
N VAL A 226 -2.56 0.98 7.35
CA VAL A 226 -2.76 1.07 8.79
C VAL A 226 -1.47 1.63 9.36
N ASN A 227 -1.32 2.95 9.25
CA ASN A 227 -0.08 3.66 9.51
C ASN A 227 0.09 3.90 11.03
N TYR A 228 0.64 5.03 11.45
CA TYR A 228 0.85 5.43 12.84
C TYR A 228 0.09 6.72 13.17
N ALA A 229 -0.03 6.99 14.48
CA ALA A 229 -0.70 8.16 15.04
C ALA A 229 -2.09 8.44 14.41
N ASP A 230 -2.30 9.65 13.89
CA ASP A 230 -3.57 10.08 13.33
C ASP A 230 -3.93 9.40 12.00
N TYR A 231 -3.00 8.66 11.36
CA TYR A 231 -3.25 7.80 10.20
C TYR A 231 -3.28 6.30 10.56
N ALA A 232 -3.38 5.95 11.85
CA ALA A 232 -3.42 4.56 12.29
C ALA A 232 -4.72 3.83 11.89
N GLN A 233 -5.82 4.56 11.62
CA GLN A 233 -7.05 3.92 11.14
C GLN A 233 -6.88 3.43 9.70
N PRO A 234 -7.29 2.18 9.39
CA PRO A 234 -7.24 1.65 8.04
C PRO A 234 -7.92 2.58 7.05
N THR A 235 -7.24 2.93 5.97
CA THR A 235 -7.80 3.78 4.91
C THR A 235 -7.19 3.36 3.58
N HIS A 236 -7.96 3.35 2.51
CA HIS A 236 -7.39 3.23 1.17
C HIS A 236 -6.69 4.56 0.83
N ARG A 237 -5.36 4.53 0.76
CA ARG A 237 -4.53 5.71 0.56
C ARG A 237 -3.63 5.54 -0.65
N PHE A 238 -3.22 6.68 -1.17
CA PHE A 238 -2.25 6.87 -2.22
C PHE A 238 -1.06 7.60 -1.64
N MET A 239 0.14 7.13 -2.00
CA MET A 239 1.39 7.75 -1.62
C MET A 239 2.18 8.05 -2.88
N ALA A 240 2.54 9.32 -3.06
CA ALA A 240 3.44 9.73 -4.12
C ALA A 240 4.85 9.84 -3.58
N PHE A 241 5.80 9.40 -4.38
CA PHE A 241 7.22 9.48 -4.13
C PHE A 241 7.88 10.30 -5.23
N ASP A 242 8.91 11.06 -4.90
CA ASP A 242 9.77 11.68 -5.90
C ASP A 242 10.53 10.55 -6.60
N LYS A 243 10.27 10.40 -7.90
CA LYS A 243 10.70 9.23 -8.68
C LYS A 243 12.22 9.04 -8.69
N ARG A 244 12.96 10.12 -8.45
CA ARG A 244 14.44 10.17 -8.51
C ARG A 244 15.10 9.64 -7.24
N ASN A 245 14.47 9.77 -6.09
CA ASN A 245 15.12 9.50 -4.80
C ASN A 245 14.24 8.76 -3.77
N GLY A 246 12.97 8.47 -4.09
CA GLY A 246 12.08 7.75 -3.18
C GLY A 246 11.55 8.60 -2.01
N LEU A 247 11.75 9.92 -1.99
CA LEU A 247 11.21 10.73 -0.89
C LEU A 247 9.68 10.87 -1.02
N PRO A 248 8.91 10.67 0.08
CA PRO A 248 7.46 10.76 0.02
C PRO A 248 7.00 12.21 -0.12
N VAL A 249 6.26 12.49 -1.18
CA VAL A 249 5.83 13.84 -1.59
C VAL A 249 4.47 14.20 -0.99
N TRP A 250 3.50 13.29 -1.08
CA TRP A 250 2.18 13.48 -0.47
C TRP A 250 1.58 12.13 -0.11
N PHE A 251 0.70 12.12 0.90
CA PHE A 251 0.02 10.92 1.38
C PHE A 251 -1.45 11.25 1.68
N ALA A 252 -2.35 10.78 0.81
CA ALA A 252 -3.77 11.15 0.81
C ALA A 252 -4.65 9.91 0.69
N GLY A 253 -5.92 9.97 1.10
CA GLY A 253 -6.80 8.81 1.08
C GLY A 253 -8.26 9.13 0.93
N THR A 254 -9.04 8.07 0.79
CA THR A 254 -10.49 8.14 0.62
C THR A 254 -11.19 8.00 1.99
N ARG A 255 -12.29 7.26 2.09
CA ARG A 255 -13.00 7.01 3.35
C ARG A 255 -12.18 6.11 4.30
N VAL A 256 -12.14 6.49 5.58
CA VAL A 256 -11.60 5.63 6.65
C VAL A 256 -12.42 4.36 6.78
N ARG A 257 -11.75 3.26 7.16
CA ARG A 257 -12.32 1.92 7.29
C ARG A 257 -13.02 1.47 6.01
N PRO A 258 -12.27 1.36 4.89
CA PRO A 258 -12.79 0.77 3.66
C PRO A 258 -13.25 -0.67 3.93
N ASN A 259 -14.27 -1.12 3.19
CA ASN A 259 -14.78 -2.47 3.37
C ASN A 259 -13.88 -3.52 2.74
N ASP A 260 -13.13 -3.15 1.69
CA ASP A 260 -12.30 -4.03 0.91
C ASP A 260 -10.99 -3.36 0.46
N THR A 261 -10.16 -4.15 -0.22
CA THR A 261 -9.02 -3.73 -1.04
C THR A 261 -9.43 -3.69 -2.52
N THR A 262 -8.60 -3.12 -3.40
CA THR A 262 -8.91 -2.94 -4.82
C THR A 262 -7.76 -3.37 -5.75
N TYR A 263 -8.11 -3.76 -6.98
CA TYR A 263 -7.19 -3.94 -8.13
C TYR A 263 -7.27 -2.81 -9.17
N SER A 264 -8.12 -1.80 -8.97
CA SER A 264 -8.33 -0.73 -9.95
C SER A 264 -7.10 0.16 -10.04
N SER A 265 -6.42 0.09 -11.17
CA SER A 265 -5.25 0.92 -11.45
C SER A 265 -5.70 2.34 -11.81
N PRO A 266 -4.99 3.39 -11.38
CA PRO A 266 -5.34 4.74 -11.77
C PRO A 266 -5.17 4.99 -13.26
N VAL A 267 -6.03 5.87 -13.79
CA VAL A 267 -5.94 6.42 -15.15
C VAL A 267 -5.80 7.93 -15.05
N LEU A 268 -4.87 8.50 -15.82
CA LEU A 268 -4.72 9.95 -15.96
C LEU A 268 -5.58 10.45 -17.12
N ALA A 269 -6.30 11.55 -16.90
CA ALA A 269 -7.02 12.24 -17.96
C ALA A 269 -7.16 13.73 -17.65
N THR A 270 -7.24 14.57 -18.68
CA THR A 270 -7.63 15.97 -18.51
C THR A 270 -9.14 16.10 -18.49
N ILE A 271 -9.69 16.65 -17.41
CA ILE A 271 -11.10 17.04 -17.30
C ILE A 271 -11.15 18.52 -16.89
N ASN A 272 -11.97 19.33 -17.58
CA ASN A 272 -12.09 20.77 -17.34
C ASN A 272 -10.74 21.52 -17.34
N GLY A 273 -9.81 21.04 -18.17
CA GLY A 273 -8.47 21.61 -18.30
C GLY A 273 -7.54 21.35 -17.11
N GLU A 274 -7.85 20.37 -16.26
CA GLU A 274 -7.03 19.91 -15.13
C GLU A 274 -6.72 18.41 -15.29
N ILE A 275 -5.46 17.99 -15.10
CA ILE A 275 -5.10 16.57 -15.07
C ILE A 275 -5.62 15.95 -13.77
N GLN A 276 -6.40 14.88 -13.91
CA GLN A 276 -6.99 14.12 -12.82
C GLN A 276 -6.53 12.66 -12.88
N MET A 277 -6.28 12.08 -11.71
CA MET A 277 -6.01 10.67 -11.50
C MET A 277 -7.29 9.98 -11.04
N ILE A 278 -7.88 9.14 -11.89
CA ILE A 278 -9.20 8.51 -11.70
C ILE A 278 -9.03 7.02 -11.40
N PHE A 279 -9.70 6.52 -10.36
CA PHE A 279 -9.53 5.13 -9.91
C PHE A 279 -10.74 4.61 -9.13
N GLY A 280 -10.91 3.29 -9.10
CA GLY A 280 -11.80 2.59 -8.19
C GLY A 280 -11.17 2.39 -6.82
N SER A 281 -11.96 2.49 -5.75
CA SER A 281 -11.47 2.45 -4.38
C SER A 281 -12.06 1.31 -3.56
N GLY A 282 -11.32 0.87 -2.53
CA GLY A 282 -11.75 -0.14 -1.55
C GLY A 282 -12.94 0.27 -0.66
N ASP A 283 -13.37 1.53 -0.76
CA ASP A 283 -14.58 2.04 -0.08
C ASP A 283 -15.84 2.03 -0.96
N GLY A 284 -15.74 1.53 -2.19
CA GLY A 284 -16.86 1.32 -3.12
C GLY A 284 -17.26 2.53 -3.97
N ALA A 285 -16.38 3.53 -4.02
CA ALA A 285 -16.51 4.66 -4.91
C ALA A 285 -15.43 4.69 -6.00
N LEU A 286 -15.79 5.28 -7.13
CA LEU A 286 -14.83 5.80 -8.10
C LEU A 286 -14.43 7.21 -7.64
N TRP A 287 -13.14 7.52 -7.64
CA TRP A 287 -12.59 8.81 -7.19
C TRP A 287 -11.74 9.46 -8.27
N ALA A 288 -11.61 10.79 -8.21
CA ALA A 288 -10.58 11.54 -8.90
C ALA A 288 -9.77 12.42 -7.95
N PHE A 289 -8.46 12.37 -8.07
CA PHE A 289 -7.49 13.14 -7.28
C PHE A 289 -6.58 13.96 -8.21
N GLN A 290 -6.04 15.08 -7.74
CA GLN A 290 -4.91 15.73 -8.39
C GLN A 290 -3.65 14.85 -8.22
N PRO A 291 -2.97 14.41 -9.30
CA PRO A 291 -1.80 13.54 -9.17
C PRO A 291 -0.60 14.25 -8.52
N ARG A 292 -0.51 15.58 -8.65
CA ARG A 292 0.63 16.36 -8.13
C ARG A 292 0.56 16.64 -6.63
N THR A 293 -0.65 16.74 -6.09
CA THR A 293 -0.90 17.20 -4.70
C THR A 293 -1.64 16.18 -3.84
N GLY A 294 -2.30 15.18 -4.44
CA GLY A 294 -3.16 14.22 -3.74
C GLY A 294 -4.52 14.80 -3.31
N LYS A 295 -4.89 16.01 -3.78
CA LYS A 295 -6.16 16.64 -3.42
C LYS A 295 -7.34 15.89 -4.08
N PRO A 296 -8.36 15.45 -3.30
CA PRO A 296 -9.56 14.86 -3.88
C PRO A 296 -10.38 15.91 -4.63
N LEU A 297 -10.90 15.54 -5.80
CA LEU A 297 -11.67 16.40 -6.69
C LEU A 297 -13.16 16.04 -6.68
N TRP A 298 -13.46 14.76 -6.83
CA TRP A 298 -14.82 14.21 -6.76
C TRP A 298 -14.80 12.70 -6.50
N ASN A 299 -15.97 12.15 -6.16
CA ASN A 299 -16.26 10.74 -5.98
C ASN A 299 -17.65 10.37 -6.49
N TYR A 300 -17.83 9.10 -6.81
CA TYR A 300 -19.08 8.47 -7.20
C TYR A 300 -19.21 7.12 -6.48
N TYR A 301 -20.02 7.08 -5.41
CA TYR A 301 -20.32 5.83 -4.70
C TYR A 301 -21.28 4.96 -5.52
N CYS A 302 -20.90 3.71 -5.76
CA CYS A 302 -21.72 2.78 -6.53
C CYS A 302 -21.89 1.40 -5.87
N SER A 303 -21.03 1.03 -4.93
CA SER A 303 -21.05 -0.26 -4.24
C SER A 303 -20.72 -0.12 -2.76
N ILE A 304 -21.21 -1.07 -1.96
CA ILE A 304 -20.81 -1.22 -0.56
C ILE A 304 -19.44 -1.91 -0.41
N HIS A 305 -18.91 -2.50 -1.49
CA HIS A 305 -17.66 -3.25 -1.59
C HIS A 305 -16.64 -2.53 -2.48
N GLY A 306 -15.39 -2.96 -2.45
CA GLY A 306 -14.30 -2.35 -3.22
C GLY A 306 -14.45 -2.50 -4.73
N LEU A 307 -14.09 -1.45 -5.49
CA LEU A 307 -14.15 -1.47 -6.95
C LEU A 307 -12.84 -1.96 -7.57
N ASN A 308 -12.85 -3.09 -8.26
CA ASN A 308 -11.64 -3.67 -8.86
C ASN A 308 -11.39 -3.24 -10.32
N HIS A 309 -12.38 -2.66 -10.97
CA HIS A 309 -12.35 -2.34 -12.39
C HIS A 309 -11.55 -1.05 -12.64
N THR A 310 -10.59 -1.08 -13.56
CA THR A 310 -9.89 0.15 -14.01
C THR A 310 -10.78 0.89 -15.02
N PRO A 311 -11.13 2.16 -14.78
CA PRO A 311 -12.02 2.93 -15.66
C PRO A 311 -11.39 3.20 -17.04
N LEU A 312 -12.22 3.41 -18.06
CA LEU A 312 -11.81 4.00 -19.33
C LEU A 312 -12.25 5.47 -19.35
N VAL A 313 -11.35 6.36 -19.74
CA VAL A 313 -11.68 7.77 -20.01
C VAL A 313 -11.58 8.03 -21.50
N HIS A 314 -12.64 8.56 -22.09
CA HIS A 314 -12.68 8.87 -23.52
C HIS A 314 -13.50 10.15 -23.74
N ASN A 315 -12.91 11.14 -24.42
CA ASN A 315 -13.54 12.45 -24.71
C ASN A 315 -14.17 13.10 -23.47
N GLY A 316 -13.47 13.07 -22.33
CA GLY A 316 -13.93 13.65 -21.07
C GLY A 316 -15.01 12.87 -20.33
N LYS A 317 -15.51 11.75 -20.88
CA LYS A 317 -16.46 10.84 -20.23
C LYS A 317 -15.73 9.65 -19.63
N ILE A 318 -16.31 9.08 -18.58
CA ILE A 318 -15.76 7.92 -17.89
C ILE A 318 -16.70 6.73 -18.06
N TYR A 319 -16.16 5.58 -18.44
CA TYR A 319 -16.87 4.30 -18.53
C TYR A 319 -16.25 3.33 -17.55
N SER A 320 -17.04 2.82 -16.60
CA SER A 320 -16.56 1.88 -15.59
C SER A 320 -17.62 0.89 -15.18
N GLY A 321 -17.19 -0.20 -14.57
CA GLY A 321 -18.06 -1.25 -14.07
C GLY A 321 -17.83 -1.59 -12.60
N VAL A 322 -18.76 -2.37 -12.08
CA VAL A 322 -18.67 -3.06 -10.80
C VAL A 322 -19.25 -4.46 -10.96
N GLY A 323 -18.73 -5.44 -10.22
CA GLY A 323 -19.27 -6.81 -10.15
C GLY A 323 -19.77 -7.19 -8.75
N GLU A 324 -19.76 -6.23 -7.83
CA GLU A 324 -20.15 -6.40 -6.44
C GLU A 324 -21.59 -5.90 -6.17
N GLU A 325 -22.07 -6.11 -4.96
CA GLU A 325 -23.36 -5.58 -4.49
C GLU A 325 -23.38 -4.05 -4.55
N LEU A 326 -24.45 -3.50 -5.12
CA LEU A 326 -24.62 -2.07 -5.34
C LEU A 326 -25.06 -1.33 -4.09
N MET A 327 -24.86 -0.02 -4.10
CA MET A 327 -25.27 0.89 -3.04
C MET A 327 -26.48 1.73 -3.49
N ASP A 328 -27.46 1.89 -2.61
CA ASP A 328 -28.61 2.79 -2.80
C ASP A 328 -28.28 4.24 -2.44
N ASP A 329 -29.22 5.17 -2.68
CA ASP A 329 -29.01 6.59 -2.39
C ASP A 329 -28.92 6.92 -0.89
N LYS A 330 -29.24 5.96 -0.01
CA LYS A 330 -29.12 6.07 1.45
C LYS A 330 -27.78 5.52 1.95
N GLY A 331 -26.93 5.00 1.06
CA GLY A 331 -25.65 4.40 1.42
C GLY A 331 -25.76 2.96 1.94
N LEU A 332 -26.88 2.29 1.68
CA LEU A 332 -27.16 0.90 2.07
C LEU A 332 -27.08 -0.04 0.89
N ALA A 333 -27.06 -1.35 1.17
CA ALA A 333 -27.09 -2.40 0.17
C ALA A 333 -28.39 -2.35 -0.66
N ASP A 334 -28.25 -2.33 -1.98
CA ASP A 334 -29.35 -2.24 -2.96
C ASP A 334 -29.85 -3.63 -3.43
N ASN A 335 -29.30 -4.73 -2.89
CA ASN A 335 -29.55 -6.14 -3.27
C ASN A 335 -29.28 -6.51 -4.75
N ARG A 336 -29.08 -5.53 -5.63
CA ARG A 336 -28.61 -5.72 -7.01
C ARG A 336 -27.10 -5.90 -7.02
N THR A 337 -26.62 -6.77 -7.90
CA THR A 337 -25.18 -7.04 -8.07
C THR A 337 -24.76 -6.72 -9.49
N GLY A 338 -23.65 -5.99 -9.61
CA GLY A 338 -23.04 -5.67 -10.89
C GLY A 338 -23.71 -4.51 -11.63
N ALA A 339 -22.88 -3.66 -12.23
CA ALA A 339 -23.32 -2.63 -13.14
C ALA A 339 -22.21 -2.20 -14.10
N LEU A 340 -22.60 -1.67 -15.26
CA LEU A 340 -21.77 -0.83 -16.12
C LEU A 340 -22.36 0.59 -16.11
N TYR A 341 -21.55 1.62 -16.02
CA TYR A 341 -22.03 3.00 -15.94
C TYR A 341 -21.13 3.97 -16.71
N ALA A 342 -21.73 5.07 -17.14
CA ALA A 342 -21.02 6.21 -17.70
C ALA A 342 -21.22 7.47 -16.87
N LEU A 343 -20.14 8.24 -16.73
CA LEU A 343 -20.11 9.46 -15.95
C LEU A 343 -19.58 10.64 -16.78
N ASP A 344 -20.10 11.82 -16.50
CA ASP A 344 -19.59 13.11 -16.96
C ASP A 344 -19.00 13.87 -15.76
N PRO A 345 -17.69 13.76 -15.52
CA PRO A 345 -17.03 14.45 -14.43
C PRO A 345 -16.99 15.98 -14.61
N SER A 346 -17.30 16.51 -15.81
CA SER A 346 -17.34 17.97 -16.03
C SER A 346 -18.42 18.67 -15.20
N LYS A 347 -19.41 17.90 -14.72
CA LYS A 347 -20.50 18.38 -13.87
C LYS A 347 -20.05 18.73 -12.44
N ALA A 348 -18.97 18.14 -11.95
CA ALA A 348 -18.43 18.46 -10.62
C ALA A 348 -17.79 19.85 -10.64
N LYS A 349 -18.30 20.75 -9.80
CA LYS A 349 -17.69 22.07 -9.58
C LYS A 349 -16.60 21.97 -8.51
N PRO A 350 -15.64 22.91 -8.46
CA PRO A 350 -14.64 22.93 -7.40
C PRO A 350 -15.28 22.91 -6.01
N GLY A 351 -14.97 21.87 -5.22
CA GLY A 351 -15.52 21.65 -3.87
C GLY A 351 -16.69 20.67 -3.80
N ASP A 352 -17.34 20.36 -4.93
CA ASP A 352 -18.44 19.39 -5.00
C ASP A 352 -17.87 17.97 -5.13
N LEU A 353 -17.64 17.32 -3.99
CA LEU A 353 -17.09 15.97 -3.99
C LEU A 353 -18.08 14.90 -4.51
N ASP A 354 -19.39 15.10 -4.41
CA ASP A 354 -20.38 14.07 -4.77
C ASP A 354 -20.82 14.23 -6.22
N LEU A 355 -20.19 13.48 -7.13
CA LEU A 355 -20.44 13.58 -8.57
C LEU A 355 -21.87 13.17 -8.95
N LYS A 356 -22.47 12.24 -8.21
CA LYS A 356 -23.85 11.80 -8.46
C LYS A 356 -24.81 12.96 -8.21
N LYS A 357 -24.66 13.65 -7.07
CA LYS A 357 -25.47 14.85 -6.76
C LYS A 357 -25.22 16.02 -7.70
N ALA A 358 -24.00 16.14 -8.23
CA ALA A 358 -23.69 17.12 -9.26
C ALA A 358 -24.36 16.82 -10.62
N GLY A 359 -25.05 15.68 -10.78
CA GLY A 359 -25.69 15.27 -12.02
C GLY A 359 -24.71 14.65 -13.03
N GLY A 360 -23.60 14.09 -12.55
CA GLY A 360 -22.59 13.47 -13.38
C GLY A 360 -22.87 12.03 -13.79
N GLU A 361 -23.90 11.36 -13.29
CA GLU A 361 -24.30 10.03 -13.78
C GLU A 361 -25.09 10.18 -15.09
N LEU A 362 -24.54 9.67 -16.19
CA LEU A 362 -25.20 9.74 -17.51
C LEU A 362 -26.18 8.59 -17.68
N TRP A 363 -25.72 7.37 -17.42
CA TRP A 363 -26.52 6.16 -17.46
C TRP A 363 -25.85 5.06 -16.62
N LYS A 364 -26.66 4.08 -16.20
CA LYS A 364 -26.21 2.90 -15.46
C LYS A 364 -27.02 1.68 -15.88
N GLN A 365 -26.33 0.69 -16.43
CA GLN A 365 -26.88 -0.64 -16.69
C GLN A 365 -26.64 -1.56 -15.52
N TYR A 366 -27.71 -2.19 -15.05
CA TYR A 366 -27.69 -3.08 -13.90
C TYR A 366 -27.51 -4.54 -14.32
N GLU A 367 -27.11 -5.37 -13.36
CA GLU A 367 -27.04 -6.84 -13.51
C GLU A 367 -26.01 -7.33 -14.51
N TRP A 368 -25.07 -6.46 -14.89
CA TRP A 368 -23.85 -6.84 -15.62
C TRP A 368 -22.67 -6.79 -14.68
N THR A 369 -22.09 -7.95 -14.39
CA THR A 369 -20.87 -8.03 -13.58
C THR A 369 -19.66 -7.65 -14.42
N VAL A 370 -19.12 -6.47 -14.17
CA VAL A 370 -17.95 -5.91 -14.88
C VAL A 370 -16.96 -5.44 -13.82
N SER A 371 -16.13 -6.33 -13.29
CA SER A 371 -15.23 -6.01 -12.17
C SER A 371 -13.75 -6.04 -12.50
N ARG A 372 -13.34 -6.62 -13.63
CA ARG A 372 -11.91 -6.91 -13.89
C ARG A 372 -11.40 -6.30 -15.18
N SER A 373 -11.92 -6.75 -16.32
CA SER A 373 -11.47 -6.31 -17.63
C SER A 373 -11.93 -4.89 -17.90
N SER A 374 -10.99 -3.98 -18.16
CA SER A 374 -11.30 -2.63 -18.64
C SER A 374 -11.83 -2.66 -20.07
N PRO A 375 -12.76 -1.76 -20.43
CA PRO A 375 -13.31 -1.69 -21.78
C PRO A 375 -12.37 -0.94 -22.74
N VAL A 376 -12.69 -1.02 -24.04
CA VAL A 376 -12.05 -0.22 -25.10
C VAL A 376 -13.11 0.51 -25.92
N MET A 377 -12.80 1.72 -26.37
CA MET A 377 -13.66 2.50 -27.27
C MET A 377 -13.16 2.34 -28.70
N ILE A 378 -14.02 1.86 -29.60
CA ILE A 378 -13.68 1.69 -31.03
C ILE A 378 -14.85 2.22 -31.85
N ASN A 379 -14.60 3.18 -32.74
CA ASN A 379 -15.61 3.75 -33.65
C ASN A 379 -16.93 4.11 -32.97
N ASN A 380 -16.86 4.82 -31.82
CA ASN A 380 -18.00 5.20 -30.99
C ASN A 380 -18.85 4.03 -30.48
N ARG A 381 -18.23 2.88 -30.23
CA ARG A 381 -18.82 1.72 -29.57
C ARG A 381 -17.92 1.26 -28.44
N LEU A 382 -18.53 0.95 -27.30
CA LEU A 382 -17.83 0.48 -26.11
C LEU A 382 -17.81 -1.04 -26.10
N TYR A 383 -16.63 -1.63 -26.09
CA TYR A 383 -16.43 -3.08 -26.00
C TYR A 383 -16.07 -3.45 -24.57
N VAL A 384 -16.94 -4.23 -23.92
CA VAL A 384 -16.87 -4.53 -22.49
C VAL A 384 -16.84 -6.04 -22.28
N ALA A 385 -15.78 -6.55 -21.64
CA ALA A 385 -15.73 -7.95 -21.26
C ALA A 385 -16.32 -8.12 -19.85
N THR A 386 -17.40 -8.90 -19.73
CA THR A 386 -18.05 -9.20 -18.45
C THR A 386 -17.35 -10.33 -17.72
N ASP A 387 -17.52 -10.38 -16.41
CA ASP A 387 -16.88 -11.37 -15.54
C ASP A 387 -17.29 -12.81 -15.92
N ASN A 388 -18.50 -12.99 -16.45
CA ASN A 388 -19.03 -14.28 -16.89
C ASN A 388 -18.63 -14.68 -18.32
N GLY A 389 -17.62 -14.03 -18.92
CA GLY A 389 -17.06 -14.50 -20.18
C GLY A 389 -17.79 -14.02 -21.44
N LYS A 390 -18.49 -12.88 -21.39
CA LYS A 390 -19.12 -12.29 -22.58
C LYS A 390 -18.43 -10.99 -22.98
N LEU A 391 -18.32 -10.74 -24.27
CA LEU A 391 -18.00 -9.43 -24.82
C LEU A 391 -19.32 -8.74 -25.18
N HIS A 392 -19.66 -7.68 -24.47
CA HIS A 392 -20.76 -6.79 -24.82
C HIS A 392 -20.25 -5.66 -25.71
N VAL A 393 -21.00 -5.34 -26.76
CA VAL A 393 -20.83 -4.13 -27.55
C VAL A 393 -21.95 -3.19 -27.16
N VAL A 394 -21.60 -2.02 -26.64
CA VAL A 394 -22.52 -1.12 -25.94
C VAL A 394 -22.50 0.24 -26.61
N ASN A 395 -23.67 0.86 -26.74
CA ASN A 395 -23.79 2.25 -27.13
C ASN A 395 -23.27 3.14 -25.99
N PRO A 396 -22.19 3.91 -26.19
CA PRO A 396 -21.57 4.67 -25.12
C PRO A 396 -22.42 5.86 -24.64
N GLU A 397 -23.43 6.29 -25.40
CA GLU A 397 -24.29 7.42 -25.03
C GLU A 397 -25.51 6.98 -24.22
N THR A 398 -26.02 5.77 -24.46
CA THR A 398 -27.26 5.28 -23.84
C THR A 398 -27.06 4.11 -22.88
N GLY A 399 -25.90 3.44 -22.95
CA GLY A 399 -25.66 2.17 -22.26
C GLY A 399 -26.41 0.99 -22.86
N GLU A 400 -27.03 1.13 -24.04
CA GLU A 400 -27.78 0.06 -24.70
C GLU A 400 -26.85 -1.05 -25.21
N LEU A 401 -27.23 -2.31 -24.98
CA LEU A 401 -26.55 -3.46 -25.56
C LEU A 401 -26.86 -3.52 -27.06
N LEU A 402 -25.85 -3.35 -27.90
CA LEU A 402 -25.96 -3.46 -29.36
C LEU A 402 -25.79 -4.90 -29.82
N SER A 403 -24.78 -5.60 -29.28
CA SER A 403 -24.55 -7.02 -29.55
C SER A 403 -23.70 -7.67 -28.47
N GLN A 404 -23.64 -9.01 -28.47
CA GLN A 404 -22.80 -9.75 -27.53
C GLN A 404 -22.15 -10.98 -28.18
N LYS A 405 -20.97 -11.37 -27.67
CA LYS A 405 -20.26 -12.58 -28.07
C LYS A 405 -19.77 -13.37 -26.84
N PRO A 406 -20.08 -14.66 -26.72
CA PRO A 406 -19.44 -15.51 -25.71
C PRO A 406 -17.95 -15.70 -26.01
N LEU A 407 -17.09 -15.36 -25.04
CA LEU A 407 -15.64 -15.56 -25.08
C LEU A 407 -15.18 -16.69 -24.14
N GLY A 408 -15.96 -17.02 -23.10
CA GLY A 408 -15.58 -18.08 -22.17
C GLY A 408 -16.44 -18.06 -20.92
N ARG A 409 -15.79 -18.27 -19.77
CA ARG A 409 -16.42 -18.29 -18.44
C ARG A 409 -15.91 -17.19 -17.53
N MET A 410 -14.65 -16.77 -17.67
CA MET A 410 -14.03 -15.81 -16.76
C MET A 410 -13.09 -14.82 -17.45
N MET A 411 -13.53 -13.58 -17.65
CA MET A 411 -12.64 -12.51 -18.13
C MET A 411 -11.88 -11.87 -16.97
N ARG A 412 -10.56 -11.79 -17.09
CA ARG A 412 -9.67 -11.09 -16.15
C ARG A 412 -8.75 -10.13 -16.88
N ALA A 413 -8.02 -10.65 -17.85
CA ALA A 413 -7.21 -9.86 -18.76
C ALA A 413 -8.11 -8.84 -19.47
N SER A 414 -7.58 -7.63 -19.62
CA SER A 414 -8.29 -6.57 -20.34
C SER A 414 -8.12 -6.72 -21.85
N LEU A 415 -9.07 -6.14 -22.59
CA LEU A 415 -9.01 -6.10 -24.05
C LEU A 415 -7.84 -5.22 -24.53
N LEU A 416 -7.20 -5.65 -25.60
CA LEU A 416 -6.25 -4.87 -26.40
C LEU A 416 -6.84 -4.64 -27.78
N TYR A 417 -6.81 -3.41 -28.26
CA TYR A 417 -7.16 -3.08 -29.65
C TYR A 417 -5.90 -2.63 -30.41
N ALA A 418 -5.58 -3.30 -31.51
CA ALA A 418 -4.43 -3.01 -32.35
C ALA A 418 -4.68 -3.51 -33.79
N ASP A 419 -4.22 -2.78 -34.80
CA ASP A 419 -4.33 -3.18 -36.22
C ASP A 419 -5.77 -3.61 -36.64
N GLY A 420 -6.78 -2.87 -36.20
CA GLY A 420 -8.19 -3.18 -36.51
C GLY A 420 -8.75 -4.41 -35.80
N LYS A 421 -8.03 -4.97 -34.80
CA LYS A 421 -8.38 -6.22 -34.12
C LYS A 421 -8.48 -6.03 -32.62
N ILE A 422 -9.41 -6.75 -32.00
CA ILE A 422 -9.48 -6.93 -30.55
C ILE A 422 -8.83 -8.26 -30.20
N TRP A 423 -7.79 -8.20 -29.38
CA TRP A 423 -7.14 -9.36 -28.76
C TRP A 423 -7.76 -9.56 -27.38
N ALA A 424 -8.39 -10.72 -27.18
CA ALA A 424 -9.11 -11.02 -25.94
C ALA A 424 -8.69 -12.39 -25.41
N ASN A 425 -8.14 -12.38 -24.20
CA ASN A 425 -7.67 -13.58 -23.52
C ASN A 425 -8.55 -13.86 -22.30
N GLU A 426 -9.25 -14.98 -22.33
CA GLU A 426 -9.98 -15.49 -21.18
C GLU A 426 -9.02 -16.10 -20.17
N ALA A 427 -9.34 -16.00 -18.89
CA ALA A 427 -8.44 -16.40 -17.82
C ALA A 427 -8.01 -17.86 -17.87
N ASN A 428 -8.83 -18.75 -18.42
CA ASN A 428 -8.51 -20.18 -18.52
C ASN A 428 -7.88 -20.55 -19.87
N GLY A 429 -7.34 -19.58 -20.62
CA GLY A 429 -6.55 -19.85 -21.83
C GLY A 429 -7.34 -19.94 -23.13
N ASN A 430 -8.63 -19.56 -23.16
CA ASN A 430 -9.28 -19.29 -24.45
C ASN A 430 -8.80 -17.93 -24.99
N CYS A 431 -8.16 -17.93 -26.15
CA CYS A 431 -7.62 -16.72 -26.78
C CYS A 431 -8.35 -16.42 -28.09
N TYR A 432 -8.67 -15.15 -28.32
CA TYR A 432 -9.42 -14.69 -29.49
C TYR A 432 -8.70 -13.53 -30.18
N VAL A 433 -8.75 -13.55 -31.51
CA VAL A 433 -8.53 -12.38 -32.36
C VAL A 433 -9.86 -12.07 -33.05
N LEU A 434 -10.39 -10.89 -32.77
CA LEU A 434 -11.71 -10.46 -33.22
C LEU A 434 -11.59 -9.23 -34.09
N LYS A 435 -12.41 -9.12 -35.13
CA LYS A 435 -12.53 -7.90 -35.93
C LYS A 435 -13.83 -7.20 -35.59
N PRO A 436 -13.81 -5.94 -35.13
CA PRO A 436 -15.02 -5.13 -34.96
C PRO A 436 -15.80 -4.99 -36.28
N THR A 437 -17.12 -5.09 -36.19
CA THR A 437 -18.06 -4.86 -37.31
C THR A 437 -19.22 -3.98 -36.85
N ASP A 438 -20.03 -3.48 -37.78
CA ASP A 438 -21.21 -2.67 -37.46
C ASP A 438 -22.25 -3.44 -36.62
N ASP A 439 -22.29 -4.77 -36.74
CA ASP A 439 -23.20 -5.65 -36.02
C ASP A 439 -22.55 -6.34 -34.80
N GLY A 440 -21.28 -6.06 -34.51
CA GLY A 440 -20.56 -6.60 -33.34
C GLY A 440 -19.11 -6.95 -33.61
N VAL A 441 -18.83 -8.26 -33.67
CA VAL A 441 -17.48 -8.80 -33.92
C VAL A 441 -17.51 -10.04 -34.82
N GLU A 442 -16.58 -10.09 -35.76
CA GLU A 442 -16.20 -11.29 -36.50
C GLU A 442 -15.05 -11.99 -35.75
N VAL A 443 -15.08 -13.33 -35.69
CA VAL A 443 -13.98 -14.11 -35.09
C VAL A 443 -12.99 -14.43 -36.20
N LEU A 444 -11.83 -13.77 -36.21
CA LEU A 444 -10.75 -14.09 -37.14
C LEU A 444 -10.01 -15.36 -36.68
N HIS A 445 -9.85 -15.49 -35.37
CA HIS A 445 -9.15 -16.62 -34.78
C HIS A 445 -9.63 -16.93 -33.36
N LYS A 446 -9.60 -18.21 -33.03
CA LYS A 446 -9.84 -18.74 -31.68
C LYS A 446 -8.92 -19.92 -31.45
N LEU A 447 -8.22 -19.91 -30.32
CA LEU A 447 -7.47 -21.06 -29.84
C LEU A 447 -7.70 -21.30 -28.34
N LYS A 448 -7.32 -22.50 -27.90
CA LYS A 448 -7.32 -22.90 -26.50
C LYS A 448 -5.90 -23.31 -26.13
N LEU A 449 -5.30 -22.59 -25.18
CA LEU A 449 -4.02 -22.96 -24.59
C LEU A 449 -4.13 -24.25 -23.76
N PRO A 450 -3.01 -24.95 -23.51
CA PRO A 450 -2.96 -26.13 -22.66
C PRO A 450 -3.64 -25.93 -21.30
N THR A 451 -4.17 -27.02 -20.74
CA THR A 451 -4.80 -26.98 -19.41
C THR A 451 -3.76 -26.60 -18.36
N GLY A 452 -4.07 -25.60 -17.53
CA GLY A 452 -3.17 -25.07 -16.50
C GLY A 452 -2.41 -23.82 -16.93
N GLU A 453 -2.46 -23.46 -18.21
CA GLU A 453 -1.90 -22.21 -18.73
C GLU A 453 -2.95 -21.09 -18.73
N ASP A 454 -3.04 -20.41 -17.59
CA ASP A 454 -4.00 -19.32 -17.37
C ASP A 454 -3.47 -17.95 -17.85
N CYS A 455 -4.37 -17.11 -18.38
CA CYS A 455 -4.09 -15.75 -18.85
C CYS A 455 -4.67 -14.69 -17.89
N HIS A 456 -3.86 -14.20 -16.95
CA HIS A 456 -4.31 -13.14 -16.04
C HIS A 456 -3.87 -11.73 -16.46
N GLY A 457 -2.65 -11.62 -17.00
CA GLY A 457 -2.14 -10.39 -17.60
C GLY A 457 -2.83 -10.09 -18.92
N SER A 458 -2.90 -8.81 -19.27
CA SER A 458 -3.46 -8.37 -20.55
C SER A 458 -2.42 -8.51 -21.66
N PRO A 459 -2.81 -8.83 -22.90
CA PRO A 459 -1.91 -8.70 -24.03
C PRO A 459 -1.52 -7.23 -24.24
N ILE A 460 -0.30 -6.99 -24.73
CA ILE A 460 0.16 -5.65 -25.15
C ILE A 460 0.63 -5.71 -26.62
N ALA A 461 0.60 -4.59 -27.34
CA ALA A 461 1.14 -4.53 -28.70
C ALA A 461 2.14 -3.39 -28.86
N ALA A 462 3.34 -3.75 -29.30
CA ALA A 462 4.48 -2.87 -29.50
C ALA A 462 5.54 -3.57 -30.37
N ASN A 463 6.38 -2.80 -31.05
CA ASN A 463 7.45 -3.27 -31.92
C ASN A 463 6.94 -4.21 -33.03
N GLY A 464 5.77 -3.92 -33.62
CA GLY A 464 5.16 -4.76 -34.65
C GLY A 464 4.70 -6.14 -34.15
N CYS A 465 4.62 -6.34 -32.84
CA CYS A 465 4.29 -7.62 -32.21
C CYS A 465 3.19 -7.48 -31.15
N VAL A 466 2.52 -8.58 -30.85
CA VAL A 466 1.64 -8.73 -29.70
C VAL A 466 2.33 -9.65 -28.69
N TYR A 467 2.48 -9.18 -27.45
CA TYR A 467 3.03 -9.97 -26.35
C TYR A 467 1.88 -10.49 -25.49
N ILE A 468 1.80 -11.81 -25.34
CA ILE A 468 0.73 -12.49 -24.62
C ILE A 468 1.31 -13.14 -23.37
N PRO A 469 1.07 -12.59 -22.17
CA PRO A 469 1.52 -13.19 -20.92
C PRO A 469 0.58 -14.29 -20.45
N THR A 470 1.15 -15.43 -20.06
CA THR A 470 0.46 -16.55 -19.42
C THR A 470 1.25 -17.00 -18.18
N THR A 471 0.58 -17.78 -17.33
CA THR A 471 1.22 -18.41 -16.17
C THR A 471 2.37 -19.35 -16.55
N ALA A 472 2.36 -19.92 -17.76
CA ALA A 472 3.44 -20.78 -18.23
C ALA A 472 4.53 -19.99 -18.99
N ALA A 473 4.13 -19.10 -19.91
CA ALA A 473 5.05 -18.46 -20.83
C ALA A 473 4.62 -17.04 -21.24
N ILE A 474 5.54 -16.27 -21.82
CA ILE A 474 5.23 -15.09 -22.62
C ILE A 474 5.47 -15.44 -24.09
N TYR A 475 4.46 -15.23 -24.93
CA TYR A 475 4.55 -15.38 -26.37
C TYR A 475 4.74 -14.02 -27.03
N CYS A 476 5.67 -13.94 -27.99
CA CYS A 476 5.78 -12.83 -28.92
C CYS A 476 5.21 -13.23 -30.28
N VAL A 477 4.04 -12.68 -30.60
CA VAL A 477 3.28 -12.97 -31.80
C VAL A 477 3.49 -11.85 -32.81
N GLY A 478 4.07 -12.15 -33.97
CA GLY A 478 4.40 -11.14 -34.98
C GLY A 478 4.80 -11.76 -36.32
N LYS A 479 5.00 -10.92 -37.33
CA LYS A 479 5.55 -11.33 -38.64
C LYS A 479 7.05 -11.02 -38.64
N LYS A 480 7.88 -11.92 -39.18
CA LYS A 480 9.36 -11.86 -39.11
C LYS A 480 9.96 -10.52 -39.57
N ASP A 481 9.34 -9.90 -40.58
CA ASP A 481 9.79 -8.64 -41.16
C ASP A 481 8.85 -7.47 -40.84
N ASN A 482 8.03 -7.57 -39.77
CA ASN A 482 7.16 -6.47 -39.42
C ASN A 482 7.97 -5.29 -38.86
N GLU A 483 7.78 -4.13 -39.45
CA GLU A 483 8.34 -2.90 -38.92
C GLU A 483 7.47 -2.39 -37.77
N ALA A 484 8.13 -1.84 -36.74
CA ALA A 484 7.44 -1.21 -35.63
C ALA A 484 6.74 0.06 -36.11
N TYR A 485 5.57 0.37 -35.55
CA TYR A 485 4.99 1.70 -35.74
C TYR A 485 5.97 2.77 -35.22
N ALA A 486 6.34 3.70 -36.10
CA ALA A 486 7.49 4.58 -35.92
C ALA A 486 7.17 5.94 -35.27
N GLU A 487 5.91 6.19 -34.90
CA GLU A 487 5.52 7.41 -34.17
C GLU A 487 5.02 7.07 -32.76
N ALA A 488 5.35 7.90 -31.78
CA ALA A 488 4.72 7.79 -30.47
C ALA A 488 3.29 8.35 -30.56
N PRO A 489 2.27 7.68 -30.00
CA PRO A 489 0.94 8.27 -29.96
C PRO A 489 0.98 9.58 -29.18
N ALA A 490 0.25 10.58 -29.66
CA ALA A 490 0.12 11.86 -28.97
C ALA A 490 -0.45 11.63 -27.56
N SER A 491 0.14 12.30 -26.57
CA SER A 491 -0.42 12.29 -25.22
C SER A 491 -1.78 12.96 -25.24
N LEU A 492 -2.77 12.35 -24.58
CA LEU A 492 -4.09 12.93 -24.40
C LEU A 492 -4.18 13.85 -23.17
N LEU A 493 -3.06 14.08 -22.48
CA LEU A 493 -2.97 14.91 -21.27
C LEU A 493 -2.60 16.35 -21.61
N GLU A 494 -3.49 17.04 -22.32
CA GLU A 494 -3.38 18.49 -22.51
C GLU A 494 -4.19 19.20 -21.41
N GLU A 495 -3.55 20.03 -20.59
CA GLU A 495 -4.22 20.83 -19.56
C GLU A 495 -4.20 22.32 -19.88
N THR A 496 -4.94 23.11 -19.10
CA THR A 496 -4.94 24.57 -19.24
C THR A 496 -3.50 25.08 -19.08
N PRO A 497 -3.01 25.99 -19.93
CA PRO A 497 -1.68 26.55 -19.79
C PRO A 497 -1.42 27.12 -18.39
N ARG A 498 -0.30 26.71 -17.78
CA ARG A 498 0.07 27.09 -16.40
C ARG A 498 0.16 28.60 -16.22
N ASP A 499 0.64 29.31 -17.24
CA ASP A 499 0.84 30.77 -17.23
C ASP A 499 -0.46 31.56 -17.09
N GLU A 500 -1.62 30.91 -17.25
CA GLU A 500 -2.93 31.51 -17.00
C GLU A 500 -3.26 31.71 -15.52
N ASP A 501 -2.67 30.95 -14.58
CA ASP A 501 -2.91 31.11 -13.14
C ASP A 501 -1.69 30.75 -12.28
N ASN A 502 -0.99 31.79 -11.81
CA ASN A 502 0.13 31.69 -10.87
C ASN A 502 -0.28 31.98 -9.42
N THR A 503 -1.57 31.93 -9.09
CA THR A 503 -2.06 32.20 -7.73
C THR A 503 -1.86 30.97 -6.85
N PRO A 504 -1.06 31.04 -5.77
CA PRO A 504 -0.92 29.92 -4.85
C PRO A 504 -2.26 29.59 -4.19
N ALA A 505 -2.71 28.35 -4.33
CA ALA A 505 -3.93 27.82 -3.70
C ALA A 505 -3.66 26.58 -2.84
N GLN A 506 -2.47 25.98 -2.97
CA GLN A 506 -2.05 24.82 -2.19
C GLN A 506 -0.56 24.93 -1.83
N LEU A 507 -0.23 24.50 -0.61
CA LEU A 507 1.14 24.39 -0.10
C LEU A 507 1.44 22.91 0.14
N GLN A 508 2.55 22.42 -0.42
CA GLN A 508 3.03 21.06 -0.22
C GLN A 508 4.42 21.09 0.41
N MET A 509 4.57 20.44 1.56
CA MET A 509 5.86 20.21 2.18
C MET A 509 6.38 18.81 1.81
N VAL A 510 7.65 18.74 1.39
CA VAL A 510 8.32 17.51 0.95
C VAL A 510 9.64 17.32 1.72
N PRO A 511 9.89 16.17 2.36
CA PRO A 511 9.00 15.02 2.43
C PRO A 511 7.79 15.24 3.36
N CYS A 512 6.66 14.56 3.09
CA CYS A 512 5.47 14.61 3.95
C CYS A 512 5.54 13.61 5.13
N GLU A 513 6.42 12.61 5.02
CA GLU A 513 6.70 11.58 6.02
C GLU A 513 8.22 11.44 6.16
N ALA A 514 8.74 11.36 7.37
CA ALA A 514 10.16 11.07 7.60
C ALA A 514 10.37 10.10 8.76
N LEU A 515 11.35 9.22 8.61
CA LEU A 515 11.88 8.38 9.68
C LEU A 515 13.33 8.81 9.90
N VAL A 516 13.62 9.34 11.09
CA VAL A 516 14.85 10.08 11.37
C VAL A 516 15.55 9.46 12.59
N ARG A 517 16.88 9.29 12.48
CA ARG A 517 17.73 9.02 13.65
C ARG A 517 18.04 10.33 14.36
N PRO A 518 18.13 10.35 15.70
CA PRO A 518 18.71 11.47 16.41
C PRO A 518 20.06 11.89 15.84
N ASP A 519 20.38 13.17 16.01
CA ASP A 519 21.56 13.86 15.47
C ASP A 519 21.63 13.90 13.93
N SER A 520 20.60 13.40 13.25
CA SER A 520 20.42 13.58 11.81
C SER A 520 19.64 14.87 11.50
N ARG A 521 19.79 15.31 10.26
CA ARG A 521 19.18 16.53 9.75
C ARG A 521 18.25 16.20 8.59
N GLN A 522 16.99 16.63 8.70
CA GLN A 522 15.97 16.42 7.67
C GLN A 522 15.57 17.76 7.03
N PRO A 523 16.05 18.09 5.82
CA PRO A 523 15.61 19.28 5.11
C PRO A 523 14.20 19.10 4.53
N PHE A 524 13.47 20.23 4.39
CA PHE A 524 12.17 20.27 3.74
C PHE A 524 12.13 21.29 2.60
N GLN A 525 11.38 20.93 1.54
CA GLN A 525 11.02 21.82 0.45
C GLN A 525 9.55 22.20 0.55
N PHE A 526 9.24 23.43 0.14
CA PHE A 526 7.88 24.00 0.17
C PHE A 526 7.48 24.35 -1.25
N ARG A 527 6.60 23.55 -1.84
CA ARG A 527 6.14 23.69 -3.23
C ARG A 527 4.77 24.37 -3.24
N LEU A 528 4.62 25.42 -4.05
CA LEU A 528 3.36 26.12 -4.25
C LEU A 528 2.68 25.64 -5.53
N TYR A 529 1.38 25.37 -5.43
CA TYR A 529 0.55 24.94 -6.54
C TYR A 529 -0.69 25.83 -6.66
N ASN A 530 -1.19 25.99 -7.89
CA ASN A 530 -2.44 26.70 -8.15
C ASN A 530 -3.66 25.81 -7.84
N ALA A 531 -4.87 26.31 -8.08
CA ALA A 531 -6.11 25.61 -7.75
C ALA A 531 -6.27 24.28 -8.51
N LYS A 532 -5.78 24.22 -9.75
CA LYS A 532 -5.75 23.04 -10.64
C LYS A 532 -4.58 22.09 -10.33
N GLY A 533 -3.83 22.36 -9.25
CA GLY A 533 -2.72 21.51 -8.83
C GLY A 533 -1.49 21.63 -9.73
N GLN A 534 -1.35 22.68 -10.53
CA GLN A 534 -0.16 22.92 -11.35
C GLN A 534 0.94 23.58 -10.53
N TYR A 535 2.18 23.13 -10.72
CA TYR A 535 3.32 23.63 -9.98
C TYR A 535 3.64 25.07 -10.38
N ILE A 536 3.75 25.98 -9.41
CA ILE A 536 4.10 27.39 -9.62
C ILE A 536 5.61 27.56 -9.41
N ARG A 537 6.07 27.36 -8.16
CA ARG A 537 7.47 27.52 -7.74
C ARG A 537 7.69 26.97 -6.32
N LEU A 538 8.95 26.98 -5.88
CA LEU A 538 9.29 26.86 -4.47
C LEU A 538 8.97 28.16 -3.73
N ALA A 539 8.48 28.04 -2.50
CA ALA A 539 8.39 29.15 -1.57
C ALA A 539 9.80 29.50 -1.04
N THR A 540 10.06 30.80 -0.92
CA THR A 540 11.25 31.34 -0.27
C THR A 540 11.19 31.11 1.24
N ALA A 541 12.28 31.39 1.96
CA ALA A 541 12.33 31.18 3.40
C ALA A 541 11.43 32.18 4.14
N GLU A 542 11.40 33.42 3.66
CA GLU A 542 10.67 34.55 4.25
C GLU A 542 9.15 34.40 4.10
N GLU A 543 8.71 33.59 3.13
CA GLU A 543 7.30 33.32 2.83
C GLU A 543 6.69 32.22 3.69
N ILE A 544 7.51 31.43 4.39
CA ILE A 544 7.07 30.24 5.13
C ILE A 544 7.22 30.44 6.63
N GLN A 545 6.10 30.28 7.34
CA GLN A 545 6.10 30.18 8.79
C GLN A 545 6.05 28.71 9.18
N LEU A 546 6.97 28.28 10.03
CA LEU A 546 7.04 26.90 10.52
C LEU A 546 6.67 26.82 12.00
N GLU A 547 5.88 25.80 12.33
CA GLU A 547 5.50 25.45 13.69
C GLU A 547 5.86 23.99 13.95
N LEU A 548 6.54 23.73 15.07
CA LEU A 548 6.91 22.38 15.50
C LEU A 548 6.05 21.94 16.69
N THR A 549 5.45 20.76 16.58
CA THR A 549 4.82 20.03 17.69
C THR A 549 5.58 18.74 17.93
N GLY A 550 5.95 18.44 19.18
CA GLY A 550 6.85 17.32 19.52
C GLY A 550 8.29 17.78 19.76
N PRO A 551 9.23 16.85 19.99
CA PRO A 551 10.59 17.20 20.32
C PRO A 551 11.41 17.61 19.09
N GLY A 552 12.52 18.30 19.34
CA GLY A 552 13.47 18.76 18.32
C GLY A 552 13.40 20.26 18.07
N GLU A 553 14.09 20.70 17.04
CA GLU A 553 14.21 22.10 16.65
C GLU A 553 14.12 22.25 15.12
N LEU A 554 13.73 23.45 14.69
CA LEU A 554 13.78 23.85 13.29
C LEU A 554 14.93 24.83 13.12
N THR A 555 15.82 24.54 12.17
CA THR A 555 16.98 25.37 11.87
C THR A 555 16.65 26.43 10.82
N ASP A 556 17.48 27.48 10.74
CA ASP A 556 17.27 28.62 9.83
C ASP A 556 17.17 28.23 8.35
N ASP A 557 17.77 27.12 7.94
CA ASP A 557 17.67 26.62 6.56
C ASP A 557 16.47 25.71 6.30
N ARG A 558 15.53 25.65 7.25
CA ARG A 558 14.28 24.89 7.19
C ARG A 558 14.47 23.38 7.27
N SER A 559 15.49 22.96 8.02
CA SER A 559 15.69 21.55 8.40
C SER A 559 15.17 21.28 9.81
N TYR A 560 14.60 20.09 10.02
CA TYR A 560 14.33 19.54 11.33
C TYR A 560 15.56 18.80 11.86
N GLU A 561 15.91 19.07 13.12
CA GLU A 561 16.93 18.35 13.87
C GLU A 561 16.40 17.94 15.23
N VAL A 562 16.89 16.82 15.74
CA VAL A 562 16.56 16.34 17.08
C VAL A 562 17.81 15.70 17.65
N LYS A 563 18.26 16.15 18.81
CA LYS A 563 19.49 15.66 19.43
C LYS A 563 19.22 14.51 20.38
N LEU A 564 20.21 13.64 20.57
CA LEU A 564 20.22 12.79 21.76
C LEU A 564 20.40 13.65 23.00
N GLN A 565 19.59 13.39 24.02
CA GLN A 565 19.68 14.04 25.32
C GLN A 565 19.96 13.03 26.42
N ASP A 566 20.67 13.48 27.43
CA ASP A 566 20.87 12.73 28.66
C ASP A 566 19.49 12.36 29.25
N PRO A 567 19.20 11.06 29.50
CA PRO A 567 17.94 10.62 30.10
C PRO A 567 17.59 11.30 31.42
N SER A 568 18.58 11.86 32.13
CA SER A 568 18.41 12.60 33.39
C SER A 568 18.04 14.08 33.21
N ALA A 569 18.21 14.63 32.01
CA ALA A 569 17.89 16.03 31.71
C ALA A 569 16.37 16.19 31.52
N LYS A 570 15.68 16.72 32.53
CA LYS A 570 14.30 17.18 32.36
C LYS A 570 14.30 18.51 31.61
N PRO A 571 13.44 18.70 30.58
CA PRO A 571 13.24 20.03 30.01
C PRO A 571 12.77 20.99 31.12
N ALA A 572 13.21 22.24 31.05
CA ALA A 572 12.74 23.26 31.98
C ALA A 572 11.21 23.35 31.92
N GLU A 573 10.56 23.52 33.07
CA GLU A 573 9.10 23.51 33.17
C GLU A 573 8.48 24.56 32.21
N GLY A 574 7.58 24.11 31.32
CA GLY A 574 6.98 24.96 30.29
C GLY A 574 7.76 25.10 28.97
N THR A 575 8.93 24.45 28.82
CA THR A 575 9.69 24.43 27.55
C THR A 575 9.48 23.13 26.76
N LYS A 576 9.51 23.21 25.43
CA LYS A 576 9.42 22.03 24.56
C LYS A 576 10.74 21.24 24.60
N PRO A 577 10.73 19.90 24.60
CA PRO A 577 11.96 19.12 24.55
C PRO A 577 12.67 19.35 23.22
N THR A 578 13.96 19.66 23.24
CA THR A 578 14.76 19.89 22.01
C THR A 578 15.46 18.62 21.51
N GLY A 579 15.28 17.51 22.22
CA GLY A 579 15.87 16.21 21.92
C GLY A 579 15.13 15.06 22.58
N ILE A 580 15.70 13.87 22.48
CA ILE A 580 15.11 12.62 23.02
C ILE A 580 16.15 11.76 23.72
N ALA A 581 15.72 10.95 24.69
CA ALA A 581 16.60 9.96 25.32
C ALA A 581 16.93 8.81 24.34
N LEU A 582 18.11 8.20 24.51
CA LEU A 582 18.62 7.13 23.64
C LEU A 582 17.68 5.91 23.54
N ASN A 583 16.87 5.66 24.57
CA ASN A 583 15.96 4.52 24.65
C ASN A 583 14.49 4.89 24.38
N GLN A 584 14.18 6.08 23.87
CA GLN A 584 12.81 6.55 23.64
C GLN A 584 12.53 6.80 22.17
N HIS A 585 11.32 6.46 21.72
CA HIS A 585 10.82 6.90 20.42
C HIS A 585 10.03 8.19 20.60
N ALA A 586 10.05 9.06 19.59
CA ALA A 586 9.24 10.25 19.60
C ALA A 586 8.63 10.57 18.23
N MET A 587 7.54 11.32 18.26
CA MET A 587 6.89 11.85 17.08
C MET A 587 6.94 13.36 17.09
N ALA A 588 7.29 13.95 15.95
CA ALA A 588 7.18 15.36 15.69
C ALA A 588 6.25 15.61 14.49
N VAL A 589 5.57 16.76 14.51
CA VAL A 589 4.77 17.28 13.40
C VAL A 589 5.24 18.69 13.10
N ILE A 590 5.75 18.89 11.89
CA ILE A 590 6.06 20.21 11.36
C ILE A 590 4.82 20.69 10.61
N THR A 591 4.36 21.90 10.92
CA THR A 591 3.29 22.59 10.18
C THR A 591 3.89 23.81 9.51
N ALA A 592 3.70 23.92 8.19
CA ALA A 592 4.13 25.04 7.40
C ALA A 592 2.93 25.88 6.97
N LYS A 593 3.07 27.21 7.02
CA LYS A 593 2.06 28.18 6.58
C LYS A 593 2.62 29.11 5.52
N PHE A 594 1.82 29.36 4.48
CA PHE A 594 2.02 30.39 3.45
C PHE A 594 0.72 31.20 3.37
N GLY A 595 0.68 32.37 4.01
CA GLY A 595 -0.59 33.05 4.28
C GLY A 595 -1.56 32.10 5.02
N GLU A 596 -2.74 31.86 4.45
CA GLU A 596 -3.76 30.95 4.99
C GLU A 596 -3.55 29.46 4.57
N LEU A 597 -2.63 29.18 3.64
CA LEU A 597 -2.38 27.82 3.17
C LEU A 597 -1.54 27.07 4.21
N THR A 598 -1.92 25.82 4.49
CA THR A 598 -1.22 24.96 5.46
C THR A 598 -0.77 23.66 4.82
N SER A 599 0.39 23.16 5.25
CA SER A 599 0.90 21.83 4.95
C SER A 599 1.57 21.23 6.17
N ARG A 600 1.65 19.91 6.27
CA ARG A 600 2.28 19.25 7.42
C ARG A 600 3.13 18.05 7.01
N ALA A 601 4.16 17.79 7.80
CA ALA A 601 5.02 16.62 7.70
C ALA A 601 5.04 15.93 9.05
N ARG A 602 4.96 14.60 9.02
CA ARG A 602 5.02 13.77 10.23
C ARG A 602 6.40 13.11 10.27
N VAL A 603 7.05 13.20 11.42
CA VAL A 603 8.40 12.71 11.63
C VAL A 603 8.38 11.70 12.77
N ARG A 604 8.81 10.48 12.49
CA ARG A 604 9.14 9.48 13.49
C ARG A 604 10.62 9.61 13.81
N VAL A 605 10.93 9.84 15.09
CA VAL A 605 12.30 9.83 15.59
C VAL A 605 12.52 8.51 16.31
N VAL A 606 13.42 7.71 15.75
CA VAL A 606 13.75 6.37 16.26
C VAL A 606 15.28 6.30 16.41
N PRO A 607 15.80 6.22 17.65
CA PRO A 607 17.23 6.05 17.90
C PRO A 607 17.72 4.68 17.44
N ASP A 608 19.04 4.51 17.36
CA ASP A 608 19.63 3.17 17.23
C ASP A 608 19.37 2.35 18.51
N LEU A 609 19.56 1.04 18.43
CA LEU A 609 19.35 0.11 19.55
C LEU A 609 20.29 0.44 20.72
N SER A 610 19.89 0.28 21.99
CA SER A 610 18.78 -0.53 22.52
C SER A 610 17.57 0.26 23.04
N TRP A 611 16.39 -0.36 23.11
CA TRP A 611 15.16 0.24 23.65
C TRP A 611 14.42 -0.69 24.65
N SER A 612 13.55 -0.09 25.45
CA SER A 612 12.66 -0.80 26.40
C SER A 612 11.29 -0.11 26.50
N PHE A 613 10.22 -0.89 26.57
CA PHE A 613 8.84 -0.40 26.73
C PHE A 613 8.09 -1.22 27.79
N ASP A 614 7.57 -0.52 28.80
CA ASP A 614 6.82 -1.08 29.94
C ASP A 614 5.32 -0.73 29.90
N PHE A 615 4.90 0.05 28.90
CA PHE A 615 3.53 0.50 28.66
C PHE A 615 2.82 1.27 29.80
N ASN A 616 3.52 1.60 30.89
CA ASN A 616 2.98 2.32 32.05
C ASN A 616 2.57 3.77 31.74
N SER A 617 2.96 4.30 30.58
CA SER A 617 2.47 5.60 30.10
C SER A 617 0.95 5.61 29.80
N GLY A 618 0.30 4.45 29.69
CA GLY A 618 -1.11 4.34 29.32
C GLY A 618 -1.39 4.61 27.85
N LYS A 619 -0.34 4.73 27.01
CA LYS A 619 -0.47 5.02 25.57
C LYS A 619 0.37 4.05 24.75
N VAL A 620 -0.22 3.56 23.66
CA VAL A 620 0.54 2.89 22.60
C VAL A 620 1.51 3.92 22.01
N PRO A 621 2.81 3.59 21.85
CA PRO A 621 3.76 4.56 21.31
C PRO A 621 3.32 5.09 19.94
N PRO A 622 3.27 6.42 19.74
CA PRO A 622 2.63 7.02 18.57
C PRO A 622 3.38 6.77 17.27
N THR A 623 4.65 6.36 17.32
CA THR A 623 5.50 6.08 16.15
C THR A 623 5.34 4.67 15.61
N TRP A 624 4.66 3.77 16.35
CA TRP A 624 4.52 2.38 15.97
C TRP A 624 3.50 2.22 14.85
N VAL A 625 3.98 1.78 13.69
CA VAL A 625 3.19 1.53 12.49
C VAL A 625 2.33 0.30 12.73
N GLY A 626 1.03 0.36 12.40
CA GLY A 626 0.11 -0.76 12.57
C GLY A 626 -0.40 -0.99 14.01
N ALA A 627 0.12 -0.25 15.00
CA ALA A 627 -0.17 -0.49 16.41
C ALA A 627 -1.41 0.27 16.92
N ALA A 628 -1.42 1.61 16.82
CA ALA A 628 -2.31 2.48 17.62
C ALA A 628 -3.81 2.24 17.44
N TYR A 629 -4.27 1.77 16.28
CA TYR A 629 -5.69 1.42 16.08
C TYR A 629 -6.02 0.00 16.56
N ARG A 630 -5.06 -0.93 16.47
CA ARG A 630 -5.26 -2.36 16.74
C ARG A 630 -4.92 -2.75 18.18
N HIS A 631 -4.39 -1.84 18.98
CA HIS A 631 -3.98 -2.11 20.35
C HIS A 631 -4.44 -0.97 21.26
N ILE A 632 -4.64 -1.29 22.53
CA ILE A 632 -4.87 -0.34 23.61
C ILE A 632 -3.97 -0.71 24.78
N ILE A 633 -3.69 0.25 25.66
CA ILE A 633 -3.06 -0.06 26.94
C ILE A 633 -4.17 -0.36 27.95
N ILE A 634 -4.03 -1.46 28.66
CA ILE A 634 -4.95 -1.88 29.71
C ILE A 634 -4.25 -1.75 31.06
N ASP A 635 -4.99 -1.28 32.07
CA ASP A 635 -4.61 -1.40 33.47
C ASP A 635 -4.77 -2.86 33.89
N TRP A 636 -3.66 -3.57 34.05
CA TRP A 636 -3.67 -5.01 34.30
C TRP A 636 -4.28 -5.36 35.65
N ASP A 637 -4.00 -4.55 36.68
CA ASP A 637 -4.52 -4.77 38.03
C ASP A 637 -6.04 -4.60 38.05
N LEU A 638 -6.54 -3.57 37.35
CA LEU A 638 -7.98 -3.38 37.18
C LEU A 638 -8.62 -4.52 36.39
N LEU A 639 -8.04 -4.91 35.26
CA LEU A 639 -8.59 -5.98 34.44
C LEU A 639 -8.69 -7.29 35.24
N THR A 640 -7.65 -7.63 35.99
CA THR A 640 -7.61 -8.82 36.85
C THR A 640 -8.69 -8.74 37.93
N LYS A 641 -8.78 -7.62 38.65
CA LYS A 641 -9.83 -7.35 39.65
C LYS A 641 -11.25 -7.49 39.05
N LEU A 642 -11.48 -6.94 37.87
CA LEU A 642 -12.79 -7.03 37.21
C LEU A 642 -13.10 -8.47 36.80
N ARG A 643 -12.13 -9.24 36.30
CA ARG A 643 -12.37 -10.64 35.93
C ARG A 643 -12.75 -11.51 37.13
N GLU A 644 -12.20 -11.23 38.30
CA GLU A 644 -12.55 -11.95 39.53
C GLU A 644 -13.92 -11.54 40.09
N THR A 645 -14.27 -10.26 39.98
CA THR A 645 -15.49 -9.70 40.61
C THR A 645 -16.72 -9.73 39.70
N ASP A 646 -16.58 -9.32 38.43
CA ASP A 646 -17.61 -9.32 37.41
C ASP A 646 -16.98 -9.51 36.01
N PRO A 647 -16.92 -10.74 35.49
CA PRO A 647 -16.38 -11.02 34.16
C PRO A 647 -17.02 -10.19 33.03
N GLN A 648 -18.31 -9.82 33.15
CA GLN A 648 -18.99 -8.98 32.16
C GLN A 648 -18.43 -7.55 32.18
N ALA A 649 -18.09 -7.02 33.36
CA ALA A 649 -17.43 -5.73 33.50
C ALA A 649 -16.03 -5.71 32.89
N ALA A 650 -15.26 -6.81 33.01
CA ALA A 650 -13.96 -6.94 32.36
C ALA A 650 -14.07 -6.88 30.83
N TRP A 651 -15.07 -7.56 30.25
CA TRP A 651 -15.35 -7.49 28.82
C TRP A 651 -15.80 -6.09 28.38
N LEU A 652 -16.68 -5.46 29.13
CA LEU A 652 -17.11 -4.08 28.88
C LEU A 652 -15.94 -3.09 28.99
N TYR A 653 -15.00 -3.31 29.92
CA TYR A 653 -13.81 -2.50 30.03
C TYR A 653 -13.02 -2.52 28.72
N ILE A 654 -12.68 -3.70 28.19
CA ILE A 654 -11.95 -3.83 26.93
C ILE A 654 -12.72 -3.18 25.77
N PHE A 655 -14.02 -3.49 25.63
CA PHE A 655 -14.83 -3.00 24.52
C PHE A 655 -14.98 -1.47 24.52
N LEU A 656 -15.39 -0.90 25.65
CA LEU A 656 -15.64 0.53 25.77
C LEU A 656 -14.33 1.32 25.77
N HIS A 657 -13.29 0.83 26.46
CA HIS A 657 -11.97 1.48 26.44
C HIS A 657 -11.38 1.49 25.02
N SER A 658 -11.53 0.40 24.26
CA SER A 658 -11.20 0.36 22.83
C SER A 658 -11.97 1.43 22.05
N GLY A 659 -13.30 1.46 22.17
CA GLY A 659 -14.14 2.39 21.42
C GLY A 659 -13.86 3.86 21.74
N LEU A 660 -13.59 4.18 23.00
CA LEU A 660 -13.24 5.54 23.46
C LEU A 660 -11.81 5.93 23.07
N THR A 661 -10.86 5.00 23.09
CA THR A 661 -9.47 5.27 22.66
C THR A 661 -9.38 5.46 21.15
N ASN A 662 -10.14 4.68 20.39
CA ASN A 662 -10.20 4.74 18.93
C ASN A 662 -11.29 5.66 18.37
N ALA A 663 -11.96 6.43 19.25
CA ALA A 663 -12.98 7.38 18.82
C ALA A 663 -12.35 8.40 17.85
N PRO A 664 -13.06 8.75 16.76
CA PRO A 664 -12.57 9.78 15.85
C PRO A 664 -12.36 11.09 16.63
N PRO A 665 -11.33 11.89 16.29
CA PRO A 665 -11.17 13.20 16.88
C PRO A 665 -12.41 14.07 16.63
N ALA A 666 -12.70 14.99 17.55
CA ALA A 666 -13.81 15.92 17.39
C ALA A 666 -13.67 16.70 16.07
N PRO A 667 -14.79 16.99 15.36
CA PRO A 667 -14.76 17.82 14.16
C PRO A 667 -14.02 19.15 14.42
N LYS A 668 -13.25 19.63 13.44
CA LYS A 668 -12.57 20.93 13.53
C LYS A 668 -13.57 22.04 13.92
N GLY A 669 -13.29 22.76 15.01
CA GLY A 669 -14.12 23.85 15.51
C GLY A 669 -15.12 23.48 16.61
N ALA A 670 -15.28 22.19 16.94
CA ALA A 670 -16.03 21.77 18.12
C ALA A 670 -15.23 22.08 19.40
N LEU A 671 -15.90 22.60 20.44
CA LEU A 671 -15.32 22.72 21.77
C LEU A 671 -14.84 21.33 22.23
N ALA A 672 -13.67 21.27 22.88
CA ALA A 672 -13.11 20.02 23.41
C ALA A 672 -13.99 19.48 24.54
N GLY A 673 -15.05 18.75 24.17
CA GLY A 673 -15.86 17.96 25.09
C GLY A 673 -15.17 16.63 25.45
N PRO A 674 -15.67 15.92 26.47
CA PRO A 674 -15.20 14.58 26.77
C PRO A 674 -15.41 13.67 25.56
N VAL A 675 -14.51 12.71 25.36
CA VAL A 675 -14.64 11.73 24.29
C VAL A 675 -15.87 10.86 24.55
N THR A 676 -16.82 10.86 23.62
CA THR A 676 -18.12 10.18 23.74
C THR A 676 -18.23 9.02 22.76
N LEU A 677 -18.80 7.91 23.21
CA LEU A 677 -19.15 6.76 22.40
C LEU A 677 -20.65 6.48 22.50
N THR A 678 -21.35 6.61 21.36
CA THR A 678 -22.75 6.20 21.21
C THR A 678 -22.81 4.79 20.65
N LEU A 679 -23.58 3.94 21.34
CA LEU A 679 -23.85 2.54 21.00
C LEU A 679 -25.34 2.40 20.68
N ASP A 680 -25.63 2.41 19.38
CA ASP A 680 -26.91 2.11 18.77
C ASP A 680 -26.67 1.52 17.37
N ASP A 681 -27.75 1.08 16.72
CA ASP A 681 -27.71 0.60 15.33
C ASP A 681 -28.28 1.64 14.34
N SER A 682 -28.29 2.92 14.73
CA SER A 682 -28.73 4.03 13.86
C SER A 682 -27.69 4.39 12.79
N THR A 683 -26.49 3.83 12.89
CA THR A 683 -25.41 3.99 11.92
C THR A 683 -25.11 2.66 11.22
N PRO A 684 -24.55 2.67 9.99
CA PRO A 684 -24.17 1.45 9.28
C PRO A 684 -23.18 0.55 10.02
N LEU A 685 -22.50 1.06 11.06
CA LEU A 685 -21.57 0.29 11.88
C LEU A 685 -22.27 -0.66 12.87
N GLN A 686 -23.57 -0.50 13.14
CA GLN A 686 -24.35 -1.37 14.04
C GLN A 686 -23.67 -1.63 15.40
N ARG A 687 -23.30 -0.57 16.11
CA ARG A 687 -22.42 -0.65 17.30
C ARG A 687 -23.08 -1.34 18.49
N TRP A 688 -24.39 -1.26 18.62
CA TRP A 688 -25.12 -1.95 19.68
C TRP A 688 -25.11 -3.46 19.44
N THR A 689 -25.44 -3.87 18.21
CA THR A 689 -25.35 -5.27 17.81
C THR A 689 -23.92 -5.81 17.91
N GLU A 690 -22.89 -5.01 17.58
CA GLU A 690 -21.48 -5.38 17.77
C GLU A 690 -21.14 -5.64 19.25
N LEU A 691 -21.55 -4.76 20.16
CA LEU A 691 -21.36 -4.96 21.61
C LEU A 691 -22.02 -6.27 22.06
N LEU A 692 -23.28 -6.49 21.67
CA LEU A 692 -23.99 -7.70 22.06
C LEU A 692 -23.34 -8.96 21.49
N ARG A 693 -22.77 -8.93 20.28
CA ARG A 693 -22.00 -10.07 19.73
C ARG A 693 -20.72 -10.29 20.53
N PHE A 694 -20.01 -9.22 20.89
CA PHE A 694 -18.78 -9.29 21.68
C PHE A 694 -18.99 -9.95 23.05
N LEU A 695 -20.12 -9.62 23.70
CA LEU A 695 -20.57 -10.21 24.97
C LEU A 695 -21.28 -11.56 24.82
N ASN A 696 -21.37 -12.12 23.60
CA ASN A 696 -22.11 -13.35 23.29
C ASN A 696 -23.60 -13.33 23.69
N LEU A 697 -24.24 -12.14 23.61
CA LEU A 697 -25.66 -11.93 23.90
C LEU A 697 -26.52 -11.87 22.63
N ALA A 698 -25.95 -11.47 21.48
CA ALA A 698 -26.72 -11.12 20.27
C ALA A 698 -27.59 -12.25 19.68
N ASN A 699 -27.15 -13.51 19.79
CA ASN A 699 -27.84 -14.68 19.23
C ASN A 699 -28.42 -15.59 20.32
N SER A 700 -28.64 -15.05 21.52
CA SER A 700 -29.14 -15.80 22.67
C SER A 700 -30.57 -15.35 23.01
N GLU A 701 -31.31 -16.18 23.75
CA GLU A 701 -32.56 -15.77 24.41
C GLU A 701 -32.34 -14.61 25.39
N LEU A 702 -31.09 -14.35 25.78
CA LEU A 702 -30.67 -13.28 26.69
C LEU A 702 -30.41 -11.94 25.97
N LYS A 703 -30.70 -11.82 24.67
CA LYS A 703 -30.57 -10.55 23.94
C LYS A 703 -31.56 -9.52 24.53
N PRO A 704 -31.09 -8.40 25.11
CA PRO A 704 -31.99 -7.34 25.56
C PRO A 704 -32.66 -6.67 24.36
N LYS A 705 -33.99 -6.58 24.39
CA LYS A 705 -34.84 -6.00 23.33
C LYS A 705 -35.30 -4.59 23.68
N THR A 706 -35.45 -4.28 24.96
CA THR A 706 -35.85 -2.95 25.45
C THR A 706 -34.71 -2.25 26.18
N ARG A 707 -34.83 -0.93 26.34
CA ARG A 707 -33.86 -0.12 27.10
C ARG A 707 -33.78 -0.61 28.55
N GLU A 708 -34.91 -0.95 29.17
CA GLU A 708 -34.98 -1.44 30.54
C GLU A 708 -34.30 -2.81 30.70
N GLU A 709 -34.50 -3.73 29.74
CA GLU A 709 -33.80 -5.03 29.73
C GLU A 709 -32.28 -4.85 29.56
N ALA A 710 -31.87 -3.93 28.69
CA ALA A 710 -30.46 -3.61 28.46
C ALA A 710 -29.79 -3.01 29.71
N GLU A 711 -30.47 -2.06 30.36
CA GLU A 711 -30.02 -1.42 31.59
C GLU A 711 -29.95 -2.41 32.75
N ALA A 712 -30.94 -3.31 32.89
CA ALA A 712 -30.89 -4.38 33.89
C ALA A 712 -29.72 -5.36 33.63
N LYS A 713 -29.43 -5.66 32.36
CA LYS A 713 -28.38 -6.62 31.99
C LYS A 713 -26.97 -6.06 32.13
N LEU A 714 -26.73 -4.80 31.73
CA LEU A 714 -25.39 -4.20 31.67
C LEU A 714 -25.12 -3.16 32.77
N GLY A 715 -26.16 -2.63 33.41
CA GLY A 715 -26.06 -1.56 34.42
C GLY A 715 -25.14 -1.87 35.60
N PRO A 716 -25.21 -3.05 36.25
CA PRO A 716 -24.32 -3.40 37.34
C PRO A 716 -22.83 -3.34 36.94
N SER A 717 -22.50 -3.89 35.77
CA SER A 717 -21.13 -3.88 35.24
C SER A 717 -20.67 -2.47 34.85
N LEU A 718 -21.55 -1.65 34.25
CA LEU A 718 -21.26 -0.25 33.91
C LEU A 718 -21.01 0.60 35.17
N LYS A 719 -21.73 0.32 36.26
CA LYS A 719 -21.50 0.98 37.54
C LYS A 719 -20.08 0.74 38.07
N LEU A 720 -19.55 -0.48 37.96
CA LEU A 720 -18.17 -0.78 38.33
C LEU A 720 -17.17 0.07 37.52
N LEU A 721 -17.41 0.24 36.23
CA LEU A 721 -16.54 1.05 35.36
C LEU A 721 -16.63 2.55 35.67
N LEU A 722 -17.79 3.05 36.10
CA LEU A 722 -17.96 4.42 36.59
C LEU A 722 -17.23 4.64 37.92
N ASP A 723 -17.39 3.70 38.87
CA ASP A 723 -16.75 3.77 40.19
C ASP A 723 -15.21 3.70 40.06
N GLU A 724 -14.71 2.95 39.08
CA GLU A 724 -13.28 2.86 38.71
C GLU A 724 -12.81 3.99 37.77
N LYS A 725 -13.68 4.97 37.46
CA LYS A 725 -13.40 6.12 36.60
C LYS A 725 -12.93 5.77 35.18
N VAL A 726 -13.18 4.55 34.73
CA VAL A 726 -12.98 4.16 33.32
C VAL A 726 -13.95 4.96 32.45
N LEU A 727 -15.19 5.10 32.92
CA LEU A 727 -16.24 5.91 32.31
C LEU A 727 -16.49 7.17 33.13
N GLY A 728 -16.80 8.27 32.46
CA GLY A 728 -17.27 9.51 33.11
C GLY A 728 -18.77 9.48 33.31
N THR A 729 -19.51 9.02 32.30
CA THR A 729 -20.97 8.87 32.31
C THR A 729 -21.38 7.63 31.52
N ALA A 730 -22.56 7.08 31.83
CA ALA A 730 -23.24 6.04 31.07
C ALA A 730 -24.75 6.33 31.09
N GLU A 731 -25.27 6.80 29.96
CA GLU A 731 -26.65 7.27 29.82
C GLU A 731 -27.46 6.35 28.90
N TRP A 732 -28.60 5.88 29.42
CA TRP A 732 -29.53 5.05 28.68
C TRP A 732 -30.65 5.89 28.08
N THR A 733 -30.85 5.75 26.78
CA THR A 733 -31.92 6.37 25.99
C THR A 733 -32.47 5.35 24.99
N THR A 734 -33.31 5.79 24.06
CA THR A 734 -33.79 4.98 22.94
C THR A 734 -33.45 5.64 21.61
N TRP A 735 -33.50 4.85 20.53
CA TRP A 735 -33.52 5.34 19.17
C TRP A 735 -34.62 4.64 18.37
N ASP A 736 -35.13 5.30 17.34
CA ASP A 736 -36.22 4.78 16.53
C ASP A 736 -35.66 3.99 15.33
N ARG A 737 -35.80 2.66 15.34
CA ARG A 737 -35.56 1.83 14.17
C ARG A 737 -36.81 1.79 13.29
N LEU A 738 -36.65 2.11 12.00
CA LEU A 738 -37.71 1.91 11.01
C LEU A 738 -37.87 0.41 10.71
N THR A 739 -39.09 -0.09 10.73
CA THR A 739 -39.41 -1.45 10.29
C THR A 739 -39.61 -1.48 8.77
N GLY A 740 -39.30 -2.60 8.11
CA GLY A 740 -39.48 -2.74 6.65
C GLY A 740 -40.94 -2.66 6.16
N GLU A 741 -41.90 -2.60 7.08
CA GLU A 741 -43.32 -2.38 6.82
C GLU A 741 -43.73 -0.94 7.22
N GLY A 742 -43.68 0.00 6.27
CA GLY A 742 -44.15 1.38 6.45
C GLY A 742 -43.29 2.29 7.36
N ASP A 743 -43.89 3.40 7.84
CA ASP A 743 -43.26 4.38 8.78
C ASP A 743 -43.31 3.91 10.25
N THR A 744 -43.56 2.62 10.50
CA THR A 744 -43.62 2.08 11.85
C THR A 744 -42.21 2.07 12.47
N LYS A 745 -42.11 2.60 13.68
CA LYS A 745 -40.87 2.75 14.44
C LYS A 745 -40.90 1.84 15.66
N VAL A 746 -39.79 1.15 15.89
CA VAL A 746 -39.55 0.38 17.12
C VAL A 746 -38.46 1.10 17.91
N ALA A 747 -38.77 1.45 19.15
CA ALA A 747 -37.80 2.03 20.07
C ALA A 747 -36.82 0.94 20.51
N GLU A 748 -35.54 1.10 20.19
CA GLU A 748 -34.47 0.19 20.57
C GLU A 748 -33.48 0.86 21.53
N PRO A 749 -32.72 0.07 22.32
CA PRO A 749 -31.77 0.61 23.29
C PRO A 749 -30.71 1.50 22.62
N ARG A 750 -30.38 2.61 23.29
CA ARG A 750 -29.22 3.45 22.98
C ARG A 750 -28.45 3.71 24.27
N LEU A 751 -27.16 3.38 24.26
CA LEU A 751 -26.23 3.68 25.35
C LEU A 751 -25.22 4.74 24.90
N VAL A 752 -25.10 5.82 25.66
CA VAL A 752 -24.09 6.87 25.44
C VAL A 752 -23.13 6.86 26.62
N VAL A 753 -21.83 6.68 26.36
CA VAL A 753 -20.80 6.71 27.41
C VAL A 753 -19.75 7.77 27.11
N THR A 754 -19.17 8.33 28.17
CA THR A 754 -18.01 9.24 28.05
C THR A 754 -16.77 8.65 28.68
N LYS A 755 -15.59 9.04 28.19
CA LYS A 755 -14.31 8.65 28.79
C LYS A 755 -14.15 9.27 30.17
N GLY A 756 -13.84 8.45 31.17
CA GLY A 756 -13.57 8.90 32.53
C GLY A 756 -12.16 9.47 32.73
N ASP A 757 -11.89 9.96 33.93
CA ASP A 757 -10.65 10.64 34.35
C ASP A 757 -9.63 9.69 35.01
N ARG A 758 -9.76 8.37 34.86
CA ARG A 758 -8.79 7.40 35.38
C ARG A 758 -7.36 7.74 34.90
N ALA A 759 -6.42 7.76 35.83
CA ALA A 759 -5.01 8.03 35.56
C ALA A 759 -4.37 6.94 34.69
N ALA A 760 -3.18 7.23 34.15
CA ALA A 760 -2.37 6.22 33.48
C ALA A 760 -2.09 5.05 34.45
N PRO A 761 -2.11 3.79 33.97
CA PRO A 761 -1.93 2.63 34.82
C PRO A 761 -0.50 2.56 35.36
N ALA A 762 -0.35 2.19 36.64
CA ALA A 762 0.95 1.87 37.21
C ALA A 762 1.50 0.52 36.72
N ASN A 763 0.61 -0.34 36.20
CA ASN A 763 0.89 -1.66 35.63
C ASN A 763 0.17 -1.79 34.28
N GLY A 764 0.61 -0.98 33.32
CA GLY A 764 0.03 -0.93 31.99
C GLY A 764 0.53 -2.09 31.12
N VAL A 765 -0.37 -2.76 30.40
CA VAL A 765 0.01 -3.79 29.42
C VAL A 765 -0.60 -3.49 28.06
N MET A 766 0.13 -3.76 26.98
CA MET A 766 -0.41 -3.56 25.64
C MET A 766 -1.29 -4.73 25.23
N CYS A 767 -2.58 -4.47 25.04
CA CYS A 767 -3.57 -5.44 24.62
C CYS A 767 -3.84 -5.35 23.12
N LYS A 768 -3.67 -6.46 22.40
CA LYS A 768 -4.23 -6.63 21.06
C LYS A 768 -5.71 -6.98 21.19
N ILE A 769 -6.55 -6.03 20.78
CA ILE A 769 -8.01 -6.11 20.89
C ILE A 769 -8.66 -6.96 19.80
N THR A 770 -9.77 -7.60 20.15
CA THR A 770 -10.62 -8.39 19.24
C THR A 770 -11.82 -7.60 18.69
N THR A 771 -12.02 -6.36 19.17
CA THR A 771 -13.12 -5.44 18.80
C THR A 771 -13.07 -4.92 17.36
N ILE A 772 -12.08 -5.36 16.56
CA ILE A 772 -11.90 -4.97 15.15
C ILE A 772 -11.94 -6.25 14.31
N PRO A 773 -13.13 -6.70 13.85
CA PRO A 773 -13.30 -8.01 13.21
C PRO A 773 -12.46 -8.21 11.95
N LYS A 774 -12.29 -7.18 11.11
CA LYS A 774 -11.45 -7.23 9.90
C LYS A 774 -9.95 -7.01 10.16
N GLY A 775 -9.54 -6.90 11.44
CA GLY A 775 -8.16 -6.63 11.87
C GLY A 775 -7.68 -7.56 12.99
N GLN A 776 -8.23 -8.78 13.06
CA GLN A 776 -7.90 -9.79 14.08
C GLN A 776 -6.41 -10.15 14.06
N ARG A 777 -5.83 -10.31 12.87
CA ARG A 777 -4.39 -10.37 12.68
C ARG A 777 -3.79 -8.97 12.71
N SER A 778 -2.79 -8.74 13.54
CA SER A 778 -1.98 -7.52 13.55
C SER A 778 -0.51 -7.82 13.34
N GLN A 779 0.10 -6.92 12.59
CA GLN A 779 1.54 -6.72 12.58
C GLN A 779 1.77 -5.26 12.99
N ALA A 780 2.80 -5.04 13.79
CA ALA A 780 3.23 -3.70 14.16
C ALA A 780 4.75 -3.60 14.01
N TRP A 781 5.24 -2.42 13.61
CA TRP A 781 6.66 -2.16 13.36
C TRP A 781 7.06 -0.85 14.00
N PHE A 782 8.28 -0.80 14.53
CA PHE A 782 8.70 0.33 15.35
C PHE A 782 10.17 0.71 15.22
N GLY A 783 10.94 0.06 14.35
CA GLY A 783 12.33 0.41 14.07
C GLY A 783 12.56 0.95 12.65
N HIS A 784 13.83 1.14 12.32
CA HIS A 784 14.30 1.31 10.95
C HIS A 784 14.35 -0.03 10.22
N THR A 785 14.21 0.00 8.89
CA THR A 785 14.21 -1.19 8.03
C THR A 785 15.61 -1.75 7.77
N ASP A 786 16.64 -0.95 8.04
CA ASP A 786 18.06 -1.28 7.86
C ASP A 786 18.67 -2.01 9.08
N PHE A 787 17.91 -2.21 10.16
CA PHE A 787 18.39 -2.94 11.33
C PHE A 787 18.69 -4.41 11.02
N SER A 788 19.77 -4.90 11.61
CA SER A 788 20.27 -6.26 11.48
C SER A 788 21.03 -6.67 12.74
N ASN A 789 21.23 -7.98 12.92
CA ASN A 789 21.95 -8.60 14.03
C ASN A 789 21.45 -8.13 15.41
N TYR A 790 20.16 -8.35 15.69
CA TYR A 790 19.57 -7.95 16.96
C TYR A 790 18.70 -9.03 17.59
N THR A 791 18.36 -8.82 18.86
CA THR A 791 17.49 -9.65 19.68
C THR A 791 16.30 -8.82 20.16
N ILE A 792 15.10 -9.37 20.04
CA ILE A 792 13.85 -8.82 20.59
C ILE A 792 13.34 -9.75 21.69
N GLN A 793 12.87 -9.18 22.80
CA GLN A 793 12.28 -9.94 23.91
C GLN A 793 11.05 -9.23 24.46
N SER A 794 10.02 -9.97 24.85
CA SER A 794 8.81 -9.44 25.49
C SER A 794 8.22 -10.46 26.44
N ASP A 795 7.56 -9.98 27.48
CA ASP A 795 6.54 -10.77 28.16
C ASP A 795 5.30 -10.86 27.26
N VAL A 796 4.72 -12.04 27.15
CA VAL A 796 3.55 -12.33 26.34
C VAL A 796 2.53 -13.17 27.11
N LEU A 797 1.25 -12.90 26.90
CA LEU A 797 0.16 -13.68 27.48
C LEU A 797 -1.00 -13.79 26.50
N ALA A 798 -1.60 -14.97 26.44
CA ALA A 798 -2.81 -15.23 25.65
C ALA A 798 -3.98 -15.61 26.57
N PHE A 799 -5.13 -14.96 26.38
CA PHE A 799 -6.36 -15.43 26.98
C PHE A 799 -6.99 -16.54 26.16
N GLU A 800 -7.78 -17.37 26.83
CA GLU A 800 -8.64 -18.35 26.20
C GLU A 800 -10.09 -17.86 26.23
N LYS A 801 -10.78 -18.04 25.11
CA LYS A 801 -12.22 -17.83 25.01
C LYS A 801 -12.82 -18.99 24.23
N ASP A 802 -13.88 -19.59 24.78
CA ASP A 802 -14.61 -20.71 24.17
C ASP A 802 -13.70 -21.88 23.74
N GLY A 803 -12.70 -22.24 24.56
CA GLY A 803 -11.77 -23.32 24.26
C GLY A 803 -10.71 -23.01 23.21
N LYS A 804 -10.58 -21.74 22.78
CA LYS A 804 -9.66 -21.32 21.72
C LYS A 804 -8.61 -20.36 22.25
N LEU A 805 -7.36 -20.68 21.97
CA LEU A 805 -6.20 -19.82 22.22
C LEU A 805 -5.78 -19.10 20.93
N PRO A 806 -5.49 -17.79 20.99
CA PRO A 806 -4.96 -17.00 19.89
C PRO A 806 -3.45 -17.23 19.69
N ASP A 807 -2.91 -16.66 18.61
CA ASP A 807 -1.47 -16.68 18.32
C ASP A 807 -0.83 -15.33 18.71
N ILE A 808 0.36 -15.37 19.30
CA ILE A 808 1.13 -14.19 19.72
C ILE A 808 2.63 -14.37 19.42
N GLY A 809 3.33 -13.32 19.03
CA GLY A 809 4.72 -13.45 18.60
C GLY A 809 5.49 -12.15 18.42
N LEU A 810 6.78 -12.32 18.14
CA LEU A 810 7.76 -11.26 17.92
C LEU A 810 8.32 -11.36 16.51
N THR A 811 8.53 -10.23 15.86
CA THR A 811 9.15 -10.14 14.54
C THR A 811 10.57 -9.58 14.67
N ASN A 812 11.53 -10.28 14.08
CA ASN A 812 12.94 -9.92 14.04
C ASN A 812 13.47 -10.13 12.61
N GLN A 813 14.01 -9.08 11.98
CA GLN A 813 14.55 -9.12 10.61
C GLN A 813 13.63 -9.81 9.61
N ARG A 814 12.33 -9.46 9.63
CA ARG A 814 11.27 -10.02 8.76
C ARG A 814 10.98 -11.52 8.95
N TYR A 815 11.55 -12.15 9.98
CA TYR A 815 11.12 -13.43 10.51
C TYR A 815 10.17 -13.20 11.69
N SER A 816 9.20 -14.09 11.87
CA SER A 816 8.31 -14.08 13.04
C SER A 816 8.49 -15.35 13.85
N LEU A 817 8.80 -15.21 15.14
CA LEU A 817 8.68 -16.27 16.15
C LEU A 817 7.28 -16.14 16.77
N VAL A 818 6.47 -17.20 16.72
CA VAL A 818 5.06 -17.18 17.12
C VAL A 818 4.75 -18.35 18.04
N LEU A 819 4.11 -18.06 19.18
CA LEU A 819 3.39 -19.04 19.99
C LEU A 819 2.03 -19.29 19.35
N MET A 820 1.87 -20.49 18.81
CA MET A 820 0.67 -20.90 18.09
C MET A 820 -0.30 -21.56 19.08
N GLY A 821 -1.26 -20.79 19.60
CA GLY A 821 -2.17 -21.24 20.65
C GLY A 821 -3.07 -22.39 20.19
N ALA A 822 -3.57 -22.33 18.95
CA ALA A 822 -4.44 -23.38 18.41
C ALA A 822 -3.66 -24.68 18.09
N ASN A 823 -2.41 -24.55 17.64
CA ASN A 823 -1.58 -25.68 17.21
C ASN A 823 -0.67 -26.22 18.33
N GLN A 824 -0.60 -25.55 19.48
CA GLN A 824 0.23 -25.94 20.63
C GLN A 824 1.70 -26.18 20.22
N GLN A 825 2.28 -25.15 19.58
CA GLN A 825 3.66 -25.16 19.10
C GLN A 825 4.27 -23.76 19.11
N ILE A 826 5.60 -23.71 19.08
CA ILE A 826 6.36 -22.51 18.68
C ILE A 826 6.71 -22.65 17.20
N GLN A 827 6.56 -21.57 16.43
CA GLN A 827 6.85 -21.54 15.00
C GLN A 827 7.70 -20.32 14.63
N ILE A 828 8.79 -20.53 13.89
CA ILE A 828 9.51 -19.48 13.16
C ILE A 828 9.10 -19.56 11.68
N ARG A 829 8.75 -18.41 11.09
CA ARG A 829 8.41 -18.30 9.66
C ARG A 829 8.80 -16.95 9.05
N THR A 830 8.97 -16.90 7.72
CA THR A 830 9.18 -15.65 6.96
C THR A 830 7.92 -15.23 6.18
N TRP A 831 7.21 -16.18 5.59
CA TRP A 831 6.06 -15.94 4.71
C TRP A 831 4.83 -16.67 5.25
N ALA A 832 3.86 -15.93 5.77
CA ALA A 832 2.73 -16.51 6.51
C ALA A 832 1.84 -17.44 5.68
N ALA A 833 1.70 -17.19 4.37
CA ALA A 833 0.90 -18.01 3.47
C ALA A 833 1.69 -19.12 2.75
N GLN A 834 3.04 -19.12 2.82
CA GLN A 834 3.89 -20.08 2.12
C GLN A 834 4.95 -20.65 3.09
N LEU A 835 4.52 -21.60 3.91
CA LEU A 835 5.36 -22.19 4.96
C LEU A 835 6.51 -23.04 4.41
N THR A 836 6.41 -23.52 3.17
CA THR A 836 7.49 -24.25 2.49
C THR A 836 8.72 -23.39 2.20
N ARG A 837 8.60 -22.05 2.23
CA ARG A 837 9.72 -21.13 2.09
C ARG A 837 10.65 -21.14 3.31
N LEU A 838 10.07 -21.07 4.49
CA LEU A 838 10.76 -21.28 5.76
C LEU A 838 9.72 -21.48 6.86
N GLU A 839 9.70 -22.68 7.43
CA GLU A 839 8.96 -23.02 8.63
C GLU A 839 9.86 -23.88 9.53
N ILE A 840 10.09 -23.42 10.76
CA ILE A 840 10.73 -24.21 11.80
C ILE A 840 9.72 -24.28 12.95
N LYS A 841 9.39 -25.49 13.40
CA LYS A 841 8.39 -25.69 14.46
C LYS A 841 8.86 -26.66 15.51
N THR A 842 8.48 -26.38 16.75
CA THR A 842 8.77 -27.21 17.90
C THR A 842 7.51 -27.32 18.75
N PRO A 843 7.08 -28.53 19.16
CA PRO A 843 5.94 -28.68 20.07
C PRO A 843 6.12 -27.87 21.35
N PHE A 844 5.07 -27.17 21.78
CA PHE A 844 5.08 -26.36 22.99
C PHE A 844 3.65 -26.15 23.50
N THR A 845 3.37 -26.57 24.73
CA THR A 845 2.05 -26.39 25.33
C THR A 845 1.88 -24.96 25.82
N VAL A 846 0.95 -24.23 25.21
CA VAL A 846 0.57 -22.87 25.60
C VAL A 846 -0.55 -22.96 26.63
N GLU A 847 -0.26 -22.58 27.87
CA GLU A 847 -1.24 -22.48 28.94
C GLU A 847 -1.97 -21.14 28.86
N SER A 848 -3.29 -21.15 29.05
CA SER A 848 -4.10 -19.93 29.02
C SER A 848 -3.90 -19.10 30.28
N ASN A 849 -3.92 -17.77 30.13
CA ASN A 849 -3.74 -16.81 31.23
C ASN A 849 -2.40 -16.93 31.98
N VAL A 850 -1.37 -17.50 31.34
CA VAL A 850 -0.01 -17.58 31.87
C VAL A 850 0.89 -16.59 31.14
N TRP A 851 1.69 -15.84 31.90
CA TRP A 851 2.74 -14.98 31.35
C TRP A 851 3.96 -15.82 30.96
N TYR A 852 4.42 -15.64 29.74
CA TYR A 852 5.65 -16.20 29.22
C TYR A 852 6.63 -15.08 28.89
N GLN A 853 7.92 -15.34 29.09
CA GLN A 853 8.98 -14.57 28.46
C GLN A 853 9.31 -15.20 27.11
N MET A 854 9.38 -14.36 26.08
CA MET A 854 9.68 -14.76 24.71
C MET A 854 10.88 -13.97 24.21
N LYS A 855 11.90 -14.65 23.70
CA LYS A 855 13.14 -14.05 23.17
C LYS A 855 13.40 -14.57 21.76
N PHE A 856 13.70 -13.67 20.82
CA PHE A 856 14.01 -14.02 19.43
C PHE A 856 15.24 -13.27 18.92
N GLN A 857 16.26 -14.03 18.54
CA GLN A 857 17.54 -13.55 18.01
C GLN A 857 17.71 -13.97 16.55
N VAL A 858 18.17 -13.03 15.72
CA VAL A 858 18.57 -13.30 14.33
C VAL A 858 19.98 -12.76 14.13
N SER A 859 20.89 -13.60 13.62
CA SER A 859 22.25 -13.23 13.26
C SER A 859 22.52 -13.54 11.80
N ILE A 860 23.25 -12.66 11.11
CA ILE A 860 23.72 -12.89 9.74
C ILE A 860 25.17 -13.38 9.79
N GLU A 861 25.41 -14.54 9.18
CA GLU A 861 26.75 -15.15 9.11
C GLU A 861 27.18 -15.29 7.65
N ASP A 862 28.47 -15.08 7.38
CA ASP A 862 29.08 -15.39 6.08
C ASP A 862 29.53 -16.87 6.09
N ARG A 863 28.96 -17.68 5.20
CA ARG A 863 29.33 -19.09 5.00
C ARG A 863 29.46 -19.39 3.51
N GLU A 864 30.61 -19.91 3.09
CA GLU A 864 30.86 -20.36 1.70
C GLU A 864 30.39 -19.34 0.64
N ASP A 865 30.82 -18.07 0.80
CA ASP A 865 30.50 -16.94 -0.08
C ASP A 865 29.02 -16.52 -0.14
N LYS A 866 28.18 -16.99 0.80
CA LYS A 866 26.80 -16.54 0.98
C LYS A 866 26.53 -16.03 2.39
N LYS A 867 25.61 -15.07 2.49
CA LYS A 867 25.03 -14.65 3.77
C LYS A 867 23.86 -15.57 4.12
N ILE A 868 23.91 -16.16 5.31
CA ILE A 868 22.81 -16.93 5.89
C ILE A 868 22.24 -16.20 7.11
N ALA A 869 21.00 -16.50 7.48
CA ALA A 869 20.42 -16.07 8.75
C ALA A 869 20.34 -17.24 9.72
N VAL A 870 20.91 -17.07 10.91
CA VAL A 870 20.79 -18.00 12.03
C VAL A 870 19.71 -17.47 12.98
N LEU A 871 18.69 -18.29 13.21
CA LEU A 871 17.45 -17.94 13.90
C LEU A 871 17.41 -18.71 15.23
N LYS A 872 17.23 -18.00 16.34
CA LYS A 872 17.19 -18.61 17.68
C LYS A 872 16.04 -18.04 18.50
N GLY A 873 15.08 -18.88 18.85
CA GLY A 873 13.87 -18.53 19.62
C GLY A 873 13.80 -19.27 20.94
N LYS A 874 13.32 -18.59 21.99
CA LYS A 874 13.19 -19.15 23.33
C LYS A 874 11.90 -18.68 24.00
N VAL A 875 11.22 -19.58 24.69
CA VAL A 875 10.02 -19.27 25.49
C VAL A 875 10.02 -20.03 26.80
N TRP A 876 9.73 -19.34 27.91
CA TRP A 876 9.63 -19.91 29.25
C TRP A 876 8.61 -19.12 30.09
N LYS A 877 8.12 -19.68 31.21
CA LYS A 877 7.20 -18.96 32.10
C LYS A 877 7.92 -17.75 32.71
N LYS A 878 7.26 -16.59 32.81
CA LYS A 878 7.86 -15.32 33.25
C LYS A 878 8.55 -15.42 34.62
N ASP A 879 8.01 -16.21 35.54
CA ASP A 879 8.54 -16.36 36.91
C ASP A 879 9.60 -17.49 37.04
N ALA A 880 9.98 -18.14 35.94
CA ALA A 880 11.01 -19.16 35.91
C ALA A 880 12.35 -18.57 35.43
N ASP A 881 13.46 -19.21 35.81
CA ASP A 881 14.78 -18.87 35.29
C ASP A 881 14.84 -19.04 33.77
N GLU A 882 15.55 -18.14 33.09
CA GLU A 882 15.81 -18.29 31.66
C GLU A 882 16.53 -19.63 31.41
N PRO A 883 15.99 -20.54 30.56
CA PRO A 883 16.66 -21.80 30.26
C PRO A 883 18.05 -21.55 29.65
N ALA A 884 18.98 -22.52 29.70
CA ALA A 884 20.24 -22.39 28.96
C ALA A 884 20.00 -22.56 27.45
N GLU A 885 19.34 -23.66 27.08
CA GLU A 885 19.08 -24.06 25.69
C GLU A 885 18.00 -23.22 25.00
N TRP A 886 18.19 -22.96 23.71
CA TRP A 886 17.16 -22.33 22.86
C TRP A 886 16.03 -23.32 22.59
N THR A 887 14.78 -22.86 22.71
CA THR A 887 13.60 -23.71 22.48
C THR A 887 13.47 -24.13 21.02
N VAL A 888 13.85 -23.25 20.09
CA VAL A 888 13.82 -23.50 18.64
C VAL A 888 14.98 -22.78 17.96
N THR A 889 15.62 -23.45 17.01
CA THR A 889 16.72 -22.88 16.20
C THR A 889 16.59 -23.30 14.75
N GLY A 890 17.06 -22.48 13.82
CA GLY A 890 17.25 -22.92 12.44
C GLY A 890 18.00 -21.89 11.61
N GLU A 891 18.15 -22.21 10.32
CA GLU A 891 18.94 -21.42 9.38
C GLU A 891 18.11 -21.12 8.12
N ASP A 892 18.28 -19.92 7.57
CA ASP A 892 17.74 -19.56 6.25
C ASP A 892 18.90 -19.20 5.32
N HIS A 893 19.06 -19.99 4.27
CA HIS A 893 20.10 -19.80 3.26
C HIS A 893 19.73 -18.75 2.21
N ALA A 894 18.46 -18.32 2.17
CA ALA A 894 17.97 -17.18 1.39
C ALA A 894 17.63 -16.02 2.34
N ALA A 895 18.63 -15.62 3.12
CA ALA A 895 18.50 -14.75 4.29
C ALA A 895 17.84 -13.40 4.02
N ASN A 896 16.91 -13.01 4.91
CA ASN A 896 16.53 -11.61 5.09
C ASN A 896 17.65 -10.89 5.86
N LEU A 897 18.41 -10.06 5.15
CA LEU A 897 19.61 -9.41 5.71
C LEU A 897 19.32 -8.29 6.71
N MET A 898 18.11 -7.73 6.67
CA MET A 898 17.69 -6.59 7.48
C MET A 898 16.17 -6.59 7.68
N GLY A 899 15.70 -5.85 8.68
CA GLY A 899 14.28 -5.59 8.90
C GLY A 899 14.02 -4.93 10.25
N SER A 900 12.88 -4.26 10.36
CA SER A 900 12.42 -3.63 11.58
C SER A 900 12.01 -4.67 12.63
N PRO A 901 12.29 -4.41 13.93
CA PRO A 901 11.61 -5.05 15.03
C PRO A 901 10.09 -4.86 14.92
N GLY A 902 9.35 -5.90 15.29
CA GLY A 902 7.90 -5.90 15.19
C GLY A 902 7.20 -6.85 16.15
N LEU A 903 5.88 -6.74 16.22
CA LEU A 903 4.99 -7.64 16.97
C LEU A 903 4.02 -8.32 16.02
N PHE A 904 3.66 -9.57 16.32
CA PHE A 904 2.69 -10.35 15.57
C PHE A 904 1.60 -10.88 16.50
N ALA A 905 0.33 -10.68 16.18
CA ALA A 905 -0.76 -11.36 16.88
C ALA A 905 -1.87 -11.76 15.92
N ASP A 906 -2.50 -12.91 16.16
CA ASP A 906 -3.74 -13.34 15.51
C ASP A 906 -4.85 -13.53 16.56
N ALA A 907 -5.40 -12.41 17.01
CA ALA A 907 -6.41 -12.32 18.07
C ALA A 907 -7.82 -12.45 17.48
N LYS A 908 -8.16 -13.61 16.93
CA LYS A 908 -9.51 -13.87 16.37
C LYS A 908 -10.56 -14.13 17.44
N ASN A 909 -10.16 -14.90 18.45
CA ASN A 909 -11.08 -15.47 19.44
C ASN A 909 -10.93 -14.81 20.80
N ALA A 910 -9.71 -14.41 21.17
CA ALA A 910 -9.40 -13.82 22.47
C ALA A 910 -8.23 -12.83 22.35
N GLU A 911 -8.11 -11.96 23.33
CA GLU A 911 -7.08 -10.94 23.46
C GLU A 911 -5.72 -11.55 23.80
N VAL A 912 -4.67 -10.87 23.34
CA VAL A 912 -3.29 -11.17 23.71
C VAL A 912 -2.61 -9.91 24.23
N PHE A 913 -1.63 -10.09 25.11
CA PHE A 913 -1.00 -9.02 25.87
C PHE A 913 0.51 -9.07 25.72
N TYR A 914 1.10 -7.89 25.63
CA TYR A 914 2.54 -7.66 25.64
C TYR A 914 2.93 -6.76 26.81
N ASP A 915 4.06 -7.06 27.42
CA ASP A 915 4.69 -6.23 28.44
C ASP A 915 6.22 -6.36 28.39
N ASN A 916 6.94 -5.42 29.00
CA ASN A 916 8.41 -5.42 29.15
C ASN A 916 9.17 -5.72 27.84
N LEU A 917 8.76 -5.07 26.75
CA LEU A 917 9.37 -5.26 25.43
C LEU A 917 10.76 -4.62 25.41
N THR A 918 11.77 -5.36 24.97
CA THR A 918 13.14 -4.88 24.76
C THR A 918 13.66 -5.26 23.37
N VAL A 919 14.52 -4.41 22.81
CA VAL A 919 15.27 -4.70 21.59
C VAL A 919 16.72 -4.27 21.79
N MET A 920 17.66 -5.17 21.51
CA MET A 920 19.08 -4.97 21.75
C MET A 920 19.91 -5.51 20.59
N PRO A 921 21.09 -4.94 20.28
CA PRO A 921 22.04 -5.58 19.37
C PRO A 921 22.41 -6.98 19.87
N ASN A 922 22.75 -7.87 18.96
CA ASN A 922 23.31 -9.15 19.33
C ASN A 922 24.68 -8.96 20.01
N PRO A 923 25.03 -9.85 20.95
CA PRO A 923 26.32 -9.83 21.64
C PRO A 923 27.51 -10.13 20.72
#